data_AF-R5CSJ0-F1
#
_entry.id   AF-R5CSJ0-F1
#
_cell.length_a   1.000
_cell.length_b   1.000
_cell.length_c   1.000
_cell.angle_alpha   90.00
_cell.angle_beta   90.00
_cell.angle_gamma   90.00
#
_symmetry.space_group_name_H-M   'P 1'
#
loop_
_entity.id
_entity.type
_entity.pdbx_description
1 polymer ?
#
loop_
_entity_poly.entity_id
_entity_poly.type
_entity_poly.pdbx_seq_one_letter_code
_entity_poly.pdbx_strand_id
1 'polypeptide(L)'
;MKMKVFFALLLNALFISSGVAQVAIFNISGTVKDTSGRGIKGVVVNDGVNFTQTDAQGRWALRTDTMVSKFISISTPAAYRLPAKDGIASGFYRRVNLAVKSGCNFVLEPRRNNSNRFHYIAISDPQVRTASDMRRWRSEAMADIRHTVDSLSRKAEVVGIALGDMVFDNMPIYADYIKSVKNTGMTMFQCIGNHDFDCRWKGIDNMPKGTPVYGEMEYNRHFGPTDYSFNIGKAHVITLNSIDYAGNKKYQEKLTDRRLTWLERDLKYVPKGSLVILNMHAAGWNVDGPAGNIRNAAQLESLLRGYRVHVFCGHTHYYQNIQVNENLYQHNIGAACGAWWSGWINRCGAPNGYLIVDVDAQDVRWHYKSTGFPLSHQIRIYKQGDFKTQPGYVVANVWDYDKKCRVEWYQDGKPMGAMERFTDVDEEYASRSAKRAYGSETSHLFRCRPVGKYKSIRVVFTNRFGEKYSATLQPSVEVIAHRGGAGLYPENTIPAMLNAVKIGVTDLEFDLHVTRDGQVVVSHDPYLKGYDKKYPIYANTYADLKKLTIGNKADSKFPGRKNVATHIPLLTDLIDSVETYCHAHSLGPVNYTVEIKSAVGKDGKLSPDYKAFADACVRALSSRSLGSRLLLQCFDIRTLKYIHEKYPNIRLLYLIDKSAGTYDEAMKRLGFKPYAISPDFPLITADFVSRAHKDGMRVIPYTVDSKADAQRVAGAGVDAIITNYPDRMFKWLGK
;
A
#
# COMPACT_ATOMS: atom_id res chain seq x y z
N MET A 1 70.42 52.13 0.10
CA MET A 1 69.26 51.30 0.49
C MET A 1 68.24 51.40 -0.64
N LYS A 2 68.31 50.62 -1.72
CA LYS A 2 68.18 49.15 -1.85
C LYS A 2 66.82 48.62 -1.37
N MET A 3 66.17 47.92 -2.31
CA MET A 3 65.03 47.00 -2.18
C MET A 3 63.66 47.61 -1.87
N LYS A 4 62.94 47.94 -2.95
CA LYS A 4 61.54 47.52 -3.19
C LYS A 4 61.01 47.87 -4.60
N VAL A 5 61.91 48.19 -5.53
CA VAL A 5 61.69 48.14 -6.99
C VAL A 5 62.26 46.81 -7.46
N PHE A 6 61.45 45.74 -7.57
CA PHE A 6 61.69 44.54 -8.42
C PHE A 6 60.62 43.43 -8.27
N PHE A 7 59.36 43.76 -7.95
CA PHE A 7 58.27 42.76 -7.98
C PHE A 7 56.97 43.27 -8.62
N ALA A 8 57.06 44.31 -9.46
CA ALA A 8 55.93 44.90 -10.18
C ALA A 8 56.05 44.82 -11.72
N LEU A 9 57.14 44.24 -12.24
CA LEU A 9 57.40 44.14 -13.69
C LEU A 9 57.52 42.70 -14.22
N LEU A 10 57.29 41.70 -13.37
CA LEU A 10 57.12 40.29 -13.75
C LEU A 10 55.68 39.78 -13.56
N LEU A 11 54.74 40.69 -13.28
CA LEU A 11 53.31 40.39 -13.08
C LEU A 11 52.41 40.83 -14.25
N ASN A 12 52.98 41.25 -15.39
CA ASN A 12 52.24 41.70 -16.58
C ASN A 12 52.44 40.82 -17.83
N ALA A 13 52.96 39.59 -17.66
CA ALA A 13 53.13 38.63 -18.75
C ALA A 13 52.50 37.25 -18.49
N LEU A 14 51.65 37.10 -17.45
CA LEU A 14 51.14 35.78 -17.04
C LEU A 14 49.73 35.80 -16.43
N PHE A 15 48.81 36.63 -16.91
CA PHE A 15 47.36 36.41 -16.71
C PHE A 15 46.52 36.85 -17.92
N ILE A 16 47.04 36.69 -19.13
CA ILE A 16 46.20 36.51 -20.33
C ILE A 16 46.09 35.00 -20.56
N SER A 17 45.41 34.31 -19.65
CA SER A 17 44.60 33.17 -20.08
C SER A 17 43.18 33.68 -19.99
N SER A 18 42.71 34.22 -21.11
CA SER A 18 41.30 34.23 -21.43
C SER A 18 40.75 32.86 -21.07
N GLY A 19 39.84 32.81 -20.10
CA GLY A 19 38.99 31.66 -19.87
C GLY A 19 38.11 31.50 -21.10
N VAL A 20 38.67 30.95 -22.17
CA VAL A 20 37.94 30.48 -23.34
C VAL A 20 36.96 29.48 -22.77
N ALA A 21 35.66 29.78 -22.86
CA ALA A 21 34.61 28.83 -22.61
C ALA A 21 34.90 27.60 -23.47
N GLN A 22 35.46 26.58 -22.83
CA GLN A 22 35.87 25.34 -23.46
C GLN A 22 34.63 24.73 -24.13
N VAL A 23 34.78 24.31 -25.38
CA VAL A 23 33.73 23.80 -26.28
C VAL A 23 32.61 23.08 -25.51
N ALA A 24 31.41 23.68 -25.46
CA ALA A 24 30.22 23.10 -24.82
C ALA A 24 29.40 22.19 -25.77
N ILE A 25 29.70 22.25 -27.08
CA ILE A 25 28.95 21.55 -28.12
C ILE A 25 29.88 20.60 -28.86
N PHE A 26 29.59 19.30 -28.83
CA PHE A 26 30.38 18.27 -29.48
C PHE A 26 29.56 17.53 -30.54
N ASN A 27 30.20 17.17 -31.65
CA ASN A 27 29.64 16.20 -32.58
C ASN A 27 29.94 14.80 -32.05
N ILE A 28 28.96 14.21 -31.35
CA ILE A 28 29.09 12.86 -30.81
C ILE A 28 28.49 11.88 -31.80
N SER A 29 29.21 10.82 -32.10
CA SER A 29 28.78 9.77 -33.01
C SER A 29 29.03 8.38 -32.43
N GLY A 30 28.46 7.39 -33.11
CA GLY A 30 28.79 6.00 -32.88
C GLY A 30 27.85 5.08 -33.64
N THR A 31 27.62 3.89 -33.09
CA THR A 31 26.88 2.82 -33.79
C THR A 31 25.85 2.14 -32.91
N VAL A 32 24.78 1.63 -33.52
CA VAL A 32 23.86 0.66 -32.93
C VAL A 32 23.98 -0.62 -33.75
N LYS A 33 24.45 -1.69 -33.11
CA LYS A 33 24.71 -2.97 -33.76
C LYS A 33 24.05 -4.11 -33.00
N ASP A 34 23.81 -5.22 -33.67
CA ASP A 34 23.42 -6.45 -32.98
C ASP A 34 24.65 -7.19 -32.40
N THR A 35 24.42 -8.24 -31.62
CA THR A 35 25.48 -9.08 -31.02
C THR A 35 26.36 -9.81 -32.05
N SER A 36 25.96 -9.87 -33.33
CA SER A 36 26.79 -10.38 -34.44
C SER A 36 27.66 -9.30 -35.09
N GLY A 37 27.51 -8.03 -34.68
CA GLY A 37 28.22 -6.88 -35.23
C GLY A 37 27.53 -6.24 -36.44
N ARG A 38 26.32 -6.68 -36.81
CA ARG A 38 25.54 -6.09 -37.92
C ARG A 38 24.92 -4.76 -37.49
N GLY A 39 25.01 -3.76 -38.37
CA GLY A 39 24.35 -2.47 -38.16
C GLY A 39 22.83 -2.58 -38.14
N ILE A 40 22.18 -1.85 -37.23
CA ILE A 40 20.72 -1.82 -37.12
C ILE A 40 20.24 -0.48 -37.66
N LYS A 41 19.48 -0.49 -38.76
CA LYS A 41 18.95 0.71 -39.42
C LYS A 41 17.73 1.27 -38.68
N GLY A 42 17.57 2.59 -38.67
CA GLY A 42 16.35 3.27 -38.24
C GLY A 42 16.15 3.32 -36.72
N VAL A 43 17.16 2.95 -35.94
CA VAL A 43 17.11 3.10 -34.48
C VAL A 43 17.15 4.58 -34.14
N VAL A 44 16.14 5.05 -33.41
CA VAL A 44 16.08 6.44 -32.94
C VAL A 44 17.13 6.62 -31.83
N VAL A 45 17.99 7.62 -32.00
CA VAL A 45 19.01 8.02 -31.03
C VAL A 45 18.77 9.47 -30.64
N ASN A 46 18.81 9.78 -29.34
CA ASN A 46 18.61 11.14 -28.86
C ASN A 46 19.53 11.50 -27.69
N ASP A 47 19.79 12.79 -27.49
CA ASP A 47 20.58 13.33 -26.37
C ASP A 47 19.71 14.04 -25.31
N GLY A 48 18.39 13.82 -25.34
CA GLY A 48 17.41 14.55 -24.53
C GLY A 48 16.99 15.92 -25.10
N VAL A 49 17.58 16.34 -26.22
CA VAL A 49 17.17 17.52 -26.99
C VAL A 49 17.03 17.13 -28.45
N ASN A 50 18.11 16.73 -29.09
CA ASN A 50 18.21 16.39 -30.51
C ASN A 50 17.94 14.90 -30.74
N PHE A 51 17.36 14.59 -31.90
CA PHE A 51 17.01 13.22 -32.31
C PHE A 51 17.57 12.95 -33.72
N THR A 52 17.97 11.71 -33.95
CA THR A 52 18.40 11.20 -35.26
C THR A 52 18.04 9.72 -35.39
N GLN A 53 18.23 9.14 -36.57
CA GLN A 53 18.10 7.70 -36.81
C GLN A 53 19.40 7.12 -37.35
N THR A 54 19.67 5.86 -37.03
CA THR A 54 20.81 5.15 -37.58
C THR A 54 20.67 4.84 -39.06
N ASP A 55 21.79 4.90 -39.79
CA ASP A 55 21.88 4.46 -41.18
C ASP A 55 21.90 2.91 -41.31
N ALA A 56 22.06 2.40 -42.53
CA ALA A 56 22.07 0.95 -42.80
C ALA A 56 23.23 0.20 -42.10
N GLN A 57 24.33 0.90 -41.79
CA GLN A 57 25.48 0.36 -41.05
C GLN A 57 25.35 0.58 -39.54
N GLY A 58 24.20 1.08 -39.08
CA GLY A 58 23.93 1.38 -37.68
C GLY A 58 24.58 2.68 -37.19
N ARG A 59 25.17 3.49 -38.07
CA ARG A 59 25.90 4.71 -37.69
C ARG A 59 24.94 5.87 -37.43
N TRP A 60 25.30 6.73 -36.49
CA TRP A 60 24.56 7.95 -36.16
C TRP A 60 25.51 9.05 -35.67
N ALA A 61 25.05 10.31 -35.72
CA ALA A 61 25.75 11.46 -35.15
C ALA A 61 24.75 12.52 -34.66
N LEU A 62 25.10 13.22 -33.58
CA LEU A 62 24.33 14.30 -32.97
C LEU A 62 25.25 15.46 -32.58
N ARG A 63 24.79 16.69 -32.81
CA ARG A 63 25.43 17.90 -32.27
C ARG A 63 24.92 18.16 -30.85
N THR A 64 25.67 17.67 -29.87
CA THR A 64 25.25 17.59 -28.46
C THR A 64 25.79 18.76 -27.65
N ASP A 65 24.91 19.53 -26.99
CA ASP A 65 25.27 20.53 -25.98
C ASP A 65 25.43 19.85 -24.61
N THR A 66 26.65 19.72 -24.12
CA THR A 66 26.99 19.03 -22.87
C THR A 66 26.53 19.78 -21.62
N MET A 67 26.16 21.05 -21.76
CA MET A 67 25.61 21.86 -20.66
C MET A 67 24.15 21.52 -20.39
N VAL A 68 23.44 20.99 -21.39
CA VAL A 68 22.00 20.66 -21.34
C VAL A 68 21.78 19.15 -21.30
N SER A 69 22.51 18.41 -22.14
CA SER A 69 22.34 16.98 -22.35
C SER A 69 23.23 16.18 -21.41
N LYS A 70 22.62 15.29 -20.61
CA LYS A 70 23.36 14.44 -19.66
C LYS A 70 23.55 13.01 -20.17
N PHE A 71 22.68 12.56 -21.07
CA PHE A 71 22.66 11.20 -21.61
C PHE A 71 22.44 11.22 -23.12
N ILE A 72 23.02 10.24 -23.79
CA ILE A 72 22.61 9.78 -25.12
C ILE A 72 21.87 8.47 -24.93
N SER A 73 20.70 8.31 -25.53
CA SER A 73 19.87 7.12 -25.39
C SER A 73 19.28 6.68 -26.73
N ILE A 74 18.82 5.43 -26.77
CA ILE A 74 18.14 4.87 -27.93
C ILE A 74 16.72 4.42 -27.58
N SER A 75 15.82 4.55 -28.55
CA SER A 75 14.54 3.84 -28.52
C SER A 75 14.77 2.42 -29.02
N THR A 76 14.89 1.47 -28.10
CA THR A 76 15.17 0.06 -28.44
C THR A 76 14.14 -0.45 -29.46
N PRO A 77 14.54 -1.01 -30.61
CA PRO A 77 13.59 -1.50 -31.59
C PRO A 77 12.91 -2.80 -31.13
N ALA A 78 11.64 -3.01 -31.52
CA ALA A 78 10.82 -4.12 -31.03
C ALA A 78 11.42 -5.51 -31.32
N ALA A 79 12.21 -5.64 -32.39
CA ALA A 79 12.89 -6.88 -32.78
C ALA A 79 14.06 -7.28 -31.88
N TYR A 80 14.44 -6.44 -30.90
CA TYR A 80 15.56 -6.65 -30.00
C TYR A 80 15.10 -6.70 -28.56
N ARG A 81 15.79 -7.51 -27.75
CA ARG A 81 15.54 -7.61 -26.31
C ARG A 81 15.81 -6.25 -25.67
N LEU A 82 14.96 -5.89 -24.70
CA LEU A 82 15.17 -4.69 -23.91
C LEU A 82 16.49 -4.82 -23.12
N PRO A 83 17.46 -3.91 -23.31
CA PRO A 83 18.74 -3.99 -22.62
C PRO A 83 18.58 -3.92 -21.11
N ALA A 84 19.19 -4.87 -20.40
CA ALA A 84 19.09 -4.97 -18.95
C ALA A 84 20.33 -5.63 -18.32
N LYS A 85 20.55 -5.34 -17.03
CA LYS A 85 21.55 -5.98 -16.18
C LYS A 85 20.89 -6.39 -14.87
N ASP A 86 21.01 -7.66 -14.49
CA ASP A 86 20.34 -8.24 -13.32
C ASP A 86 18.81 -7.97 -13.30
N GLY A 87 18.16 -7.91 -14.46
CA GLY A 87 16.75 -7.57 -14.62
C GLY A 87 16.42 -6.06 -14.53
N ILE A 88 17.40 -5.18 -14.33
CA ILE A 88 17.21 -3.72 -14.32
C ILE A 88 17.56 -3.16 -15.69
N ALA A 89 16.64 -2.38 -16.29
CA ALA A 89 16.85 -1.76 -17.58
C ALA A 89 18.13 -0.91 -17.59
N SER A 90 19.06 -1.24 -18.49
CA SER A 90 20.36 -0.57 -18.60
C SER A 90 21.03 -0.91 -19.92
N GLY A 91 21.94 -0.07 -20.41
CA GLY A 91 22.63 -0.30 -21.68
C GLY A 91 21.91 0.27 -22.91
N PHE A 92 20.74 0.88 -22.73
CA PHE A 92 20.06 1.70 -23.76
C PHE A 92 20.45 3.19 -23.69
N TYR A 93 21.36 3.56 -22.78
CA TYR A 93 21.86 4.92 -22.62
C TYR A 93 23.37 4.95 -22.29
N ARG A 94 24.00 6.09 -22.54
CA ARG A 94 25.39 6.42 -22.17
C ARG A 94 25.45 7.85 -21.67
N ARG A 95 26.24 8.11 -20.62
CA ARG A 95 26.47 9.48 -20.14
C ARG A 95 27.25 10.28 -21.18
N VAL A 96 26.85 11.52 -21.41
CA VAL A 96 27.44 12.41 -22.42
C VAL A 96 28.95 12.63 -22.16
N ASN A 97 29.35 12.82 -20.90
CA ASN A 97 30.76 13.00 -20.55
C ASN A 97 31.65 11.78 -20.90
N LEU A 98 31.11 10.57 -20.88
CA LEU A 98 31.81 9.36 -21.34
C LEU A 98 31.77 9.24 -22.86
N ALA A 99 30.67 9.65 -23.47
CA ALA A 99 30.49 9.64 -24.92
C ALA A 99 31.46 10.61 -25.63
N VAL A 100 31.71 11.80 -25.07
CA VAL A 100 32.71 12.74 -25.58
C VAL A 100 34.12 12.12 -25.59
N LYS A 101 34.47 11.35 -24.55
CA LYS A 101 35.81 10.76 -24.41
C LYS A 101 36.06 9.54 -25.31
N SER A 102 35.02 8.77 -25.62
CA SER A 102 35.18 7.41 -26.16
C SER A 102 34.15 7.00 -27.22
N GLY A 103 33.38 7.97 -27.74
CA GLY A 103 32.24 7.69 -28.61
C GLY A 103 31.08 6.99 -27.88
N CYS A 104 30.04 6.65 -28.62
CA CYS A 104 28.84 6.05 -28.06
C CYS A 104 28.31 4.90 -28.93
N ASN A 105 28.59 3.67 -28.51
CA ASN A 105 28.12 2.47 -29.20
C ASN A 105 27.10 1.72 -28.34
N PHE A 106 26.07 1.19 -29.00
CA PHE A 106 25.04 0.33 -28.41
C PHE A 106 25.07 -1.02 -29.10
N VAL A 107 24.97 -2.09 -28.30
CA VAL A 107 24.91 -3.47 -28.80
C VAL A 107 23.61 -4.09 -28.30
N LEU A 108 22.81 -4.62 -29.22
CA LEU A 108 21.48 -5.17 -28.93
C LEU A 108 21.43 -6.67 -29.24
N GLU A 109 20.76 -7.43 -28.37
CA GLU A 109 20.51 -8.85 -28.62
C GLU A 109 19.19 -9.02 -29.40
N PRO A 110 19.20 -9.65 -30.59
CA PRO A 110 17.97 -9.95 -31.31
C PRO A 110 17.02 -10.81 -30.47
N ARG A 111 15.71 -10.58 -30.57
CA ARG A 111 14.73 -11.49 -29.98
C ARG A 111 14.70 -12.79 -30.77
N ARG A 112 14.59 -13.92 -30.06
CA ARG A 112 14.38 -15.23 -30.69
C ARG A 112 13.00 -15.32 -31.37
N ASN A 113 12.00 -14.66 -30.79
CA ASN A 113 10.64 -14.59 -31.33
C ASN A 113 10.11 -13.16 -31.21
N ASN A 114 9.66 -12.59 -32.34
CA ASN A 114 9.05 -11.27 -32.41
C ASN A 114 7.55 -11.37 -32.13
N SER A 115 7.23 -11.59 -30.85
CA SER A 115 5.85 -11.62 -30.36
C SER A 115 5.27 -10.21 -30.26
N ASN A 116 3.99 -10.06 -30.63
CA ASN A 116 3.21 -8.85 -30.30
C ASN A 116 2.68 -8.89 -28.87
N ARG A 117 2.72 -10.07 -28.23
CA ARG A 117 2.24 -10.31 -26.87
C ARG A 117 3.35 -10.14 -25.84
N PHE A 118 3.08 -9.37 -24.80
CA PHE A 118 3.90 -9.22 -23.60
C PHE A 118 3.02 -8.87 -22.39
N HIS A 119 3.58 -9.01 -21.19
CA HIS A 119 2.95 -8.59 -19.95
C HIS A 119 3.63 -7.34 -19.40
N TYR A 120 2.84 -6.43 -18.84
CA TYR A 120 3.30 -5.23 -18.18
C TYR A 120 2.92 -5.29 -16.69
N ILE A 121 3.88 -5.05 -15.80
CA ILE A 121 3.64 -4.92 -14.35
C ILE A 121 3.89 -3.47 -13.97
N ALA A 122 2.83 -2.73 -13.66
CA ALA A 122 2.92 -1.34 -13.28
C ALA A 122 2.75 -1.18 -11.77
N ILE A 123 3.78 -0.63 -11.13
CA ILE A 123 3.91 -0.51 -9.68
C ILE A 123 4.04 0.98 -9.34
N SER A 124 3.08 1.52 -8.60
CA SER A 124 3.15 2.92 -8.12
C SER A 124 3.65 2.96 -6.68
N ASP A 125 4.47 3.96 -6.37
CA ASP A 125 4.74 4.45 -5.02
C ASP A 125 5.11 3.37 -3.98
N PRO A 126 6.25 2.66 -4.13
CA PRO A 126 6.81 1.84 -3.05
C PRO A 126 7.10 2.63 -1.77
N GLN A 127 7.46 3.91 -1.87
CA GLN A 127 7.62 4.87 -0.78
C GLN A 127 8.40 4.31 0.42
N VAL A 128 9.48 3.56 0.18
CA VAL A 128 10.24 2.95 1.27
C VAL A 128 11.10 4.01 1.96
N ARG A 129 10.78 4.32 3.22
CA ARG A 129 11.49 5.36 4.00
C ARG A 129 12.38 4.78 5.07
N THR A 130 11.98 3.66 5.65
CA THR A 130 12.61 3.05 6.83
C THR A 130 12.96 1.58 6.57
N ALA A 131 13.78 1.00 7.45
CA ALA A 131 14.06 -0.44 7.44
C ALA A 131 12.78 -1.28 7.64
N SER A 132 11.77 -0.76 8.36
CA SER A 132 10.49 -1.43 8.52
C SER A 132 9.71 -1.48 7.21
N ASP A 133 9.63 -0.34 6.50
CA ASP A 133 8.97 -0.24 5.20
C ASP A 133 9.66 -1.16 4.19
N MET A 134 11.00 -1.17 4.18
CA MET A 134 11.78 -2.06 3.30
C MET A 134 11.54 -3.55 3.61
N ARG A 135 11.35 -3.93 4.88
CA ARG A 135 10.96 -5.31 5.22
C ARG A 135 9.61 -5.65 4.60
N ARG A 136 8.60 -4.82 4.83
CA ARG A 136 7.25 -5.00 4.28
C ARG A 136 7.25 -5.03 2.75
N TRP A 137 7.95 -4.11 2.10
CA TRP A 137 8.16 -4.11 0.65
C TRP A 137 8.72 -5.44 0.12
N ARG A 138 9.74 -6.00 0.81
CA ARG A 138 10.37 -7.26 0.40
C ARG A 138 9.51 -8.49 0.68
N SER A 139 8.89 -8.56 1.86
CA SER A 139 8.15 -9.73 2.33
C SER A 139 6.70 -9.76 1.88
N GLU A 140 6.12 -8.60 1.54
CA GLU A 140 4.73 -8.45 1.13
C GLU A 140 4.65 -8.22 -0.39
N ALA A 141 4.85 -6.98 -0.84
CA ALA A 141 4.64 -6.59 -2.23
C ALA A 141 5.53 -7.36 -3.21
N MET A 142 6.85 -7.37 -2.99
CA MET A 142 7.77 -8.05 -3.90
C MET A 142 7.70 -9.58 -3.84
N ALA A 143 7.24 -10.16 -2.73
CA ALA A 143 6.99 -11.59 -2.67
C ALA A 143 5.81 -11.97 -3.59
N ASP A 144 4.71 -11.22 -3.50
CA ASP A 144 3.53 -11.41 -4.36
C ASP A 144 3.85 -11.13 -5.84
N ILE A 145 4.53 -10.01 -6.13
CA ILE A 145 4.93 -9.64 -7.50
C ILE A 145 5.79 -10.74 -8.13
N ARG A 146 6.78 -11.29 -7.41
CA ARG A 146 7.61 -12.39 -7.95
C ARG A 146 6.77 -13.61 -8.28
N HIS A 147 5.87 -14.00 -7.40
CA HIS A 147 4.97 -15.13 -7.67
C HIS A 147 4.12 -14.92 -8.93
N THR A 148 3.59 -13.71 -9.12
CA THR A 148 2.86 -13.35 -10.33
C THR A 148 3.75 -13.36 -11.57
N VAL A 149 4.95 -12.77 -11.50
CA VAL A 149 5.89 -12.74 -12.64
C VAL A 149 6.37 -14.14 -13.01
N ASP A 150 6.59 -15.04 -12.06
CA ASP A 150 6.95 -16.44 -12.30
C ASP A 150 5.88 -17.20 -13.11
N SER A 151 4.60 -16.80 -12.98
CA SER A 151 3.49 -17.34 -13.76
C SER A 151 3.42 -16.71 -15.16
N LEU A 152 3.55 -15.38 -15.25
CA LEU A 152 3.43 -14.63 -16.50
C LEU A 152 4.61 -14.86 -17.44
N SER A 153 5.82 -14.93 -16.91
CA SER A 153 7.07 -15.10 -17.68
C SER A 153 7.14 -16.43 -18.46
N ARG A 154 6.31 -17.41 -18.10
CA ARG A 154 6.16 -18.68 -18.85
C ARG A 154 5.36 -18.51 -20.14
N LYS A 155 4.57 -17.43 -20.27
CA LYS A 155 3.65 -17.20 -21.39
C LYS A 155 4.19 -16.16 -22.36
N ALA A 156 4.76 -15.07 -21.85
CA ALA A 156 5.35 -14.01 -22.65
C ALA A 156 6.38 -13.22 -21.82
N GLU A 157 7.14 -12.36 -22.50
CA GLU A 157 8.05 -11.44 -21.82
C GLU A 157 7.30 -10.53 -20.85
N VAL A 158 7.90 -10.27 -19.69
CA VAL A 158 7.35 -9.39 -18.67
C VAL A 158 8.22 -8.14 -18.56
N VAL A 159 7.59 -6.98 -18.68
CA VAL A 159 8.20 -5.67 -18.48
C VAL A 159 7.61 -5.06 -17.21
N GLY A 160 8.47 -4.63 -16.29
CA GLY A 160 8.05 -3.92 -15.08
C GLY A 160 8.30 -2.42 -15.19
N ILE A 161 7.44 -1.60 -14.61
CA ILE A 161 7.67 -0.16 -14.42
C ILE A 161 7.35 0.23 -12.98
N ALA A 162 8.30 0.90 -12.32
CA ALA A 162 8.01 1.65 -11.10
C ALA A 162 7.63 3.07 -11.50
N LEU A 163 6.45 3.52 -11.14
CA LEU A 163 5.88 4.81 -11.55
C LEU A 163 6.25 5.94 -10.59
N GLY A 164 7.49 5.94 -10.08
CA GLY A 164 8.01 6.95 -9.16
C GLY A 164 7.78 6.64 -7.67
N ASP A 165 8.36 7.51 -6.86
CA ASP A 165 8.36 7.52 -5.40
C ASP A 165 8.84 6.19 -4.81
N MET A 166 10.02 5.77 -5.25
CA MET A 166 10.65 4.56 -4.78
C MET A 166 11.16 4.73 -3.34
N VAL A 167 11.78 5.87 -2.98
CA VAL A 167 12.60 5.98 -1.75
C VAL A 167 12.23 7.08 -0.74
N PHE A 168 11.06 7.71 -0.83
CA PHE A 168 10.56 8.73 0.13
C PHE A 168 11.67 9.72 0.61
N ASP A 169 12.28 10.48 -0.30
CA ASP A 169 13.37 11.44 -0.05
C ASP A 169 14.67 10.84 0.55
N ASN A 170 14.72 9.53 0.84
CA ASN A 170 15.82 8.87 1.51
C ASN A 170 16.74 8.18 0.48
N MET A 171 17.49 8.99 -0.26
CA MET A 171 18.34 8.53 -1.37
C MET A 171 19.23 7.31 -1.05
N PRO A 172 19.85 7.18 0.15
CA PRO A 172 20.61 5.98 0.52
C PRO A 172 19.84 4.65 0.37
N ILE A 173 18.51 4.65 0.46
CA ILE A 173 17.66 3.45 0.33
C ILE A 173 17.59 2.93 -1.12
N TYR A 174 18.01 3.70 -2.13
CA TYR A 174 18.03 3.23 -3.52
C TYR A 174 18.77 1.90 -3.69
N ALA A 175 19.88 1.71 -2.97
CA ALA A 175 20.64 0.47 -3.03
C ALA A 175 19.81 -0.74 -2.57
N ASP A 176 19.05 -0.58 -1.49
CA ASP A 176 18.16 -1.60 -0.94
C ASP A 176 16.94 -1.86 -1.83
N TYR A 177 16.38 -0.80 -2.41
CA TYR A 177 15.30 -0.89 -3.40
C TYR A 177 15.78 -1.65 -4.65
N ILE A 178 16.90 -1.25 -5.26
CA ILE A 178 17.45 -1.92 -6.45
C ILE A 178 17.69 -3.40 -6.16
N LYS A 179 18.32 -3.72 -5.02
CA LYS A 179 18.54 -5.12 -4.62
C LYS A 179 17.23 -5.92 -4.53
N SER A 180 16.13 -5.29 -4.12
CA SER A 180 14.84 -5.96 -3.98
C SER A 180 14.16 -6.28 -5.32
N VAL A 181 14.42 -5.52 -6.39
CA VAL A 181 13.77 -5.69 -7.70
C VAL A 181 14.63 -6.42 -8.74
N LYS A 182 15.88 -6.74 -8.41
CA LYS A 182 16.77 -7.54 -9.26
C LYS A 182 16.25 -8.95 -9.51
N ASN A 183 16.52 -9.47 -10.70
CA ASN A 183 16.31 -10.87 -11.09
C ASN A 183 14.90 -11.39 -10.77
N THR A 184 13.89 -10.53 -10.95
CA THR A 184 12.48 -10.84 -10.67
C THR A 184 11.79 -11.61 -11.80
N GLY A 185 12.49 -11.89 -12.91
CA GLY A 185 11.92 -12.49 -14.12
C GLY A 185 11.33 -11.47 -15.11
N MET A 186 11.35 -10.18 -14.76
CA MET A 186 10.95 -9.07 -15.63
C MET A 186 12.12 -8.12 -15.91
N THR A 187 12.04 -7.37 -17.01
CA THR A 187 12.90 -6.21 -17.24
C THR A 187 12.28 -4.98 -16.59
N MET A 188 12.88 -4.51 -15.50
CA MET A 188 12.35 -3.45 -14.66
C MET A 188 12.89 -2.07 -15.08
N PHE A 189 11.97 -1.19 -15.48
CA PHE A 189 12.17 0.23 -15.75
C PHE A 189 11.68 1.08 -14.58
N GLN A 190 12.09 2.35 -14.55
CA GLN A 190 11.72 3.30 -13.50
C GLN A 190 11.27 4.62 -14.13
N CYS A 191 10.25 5.23 -13.55
CA CYS A 191 9.89 6.63 -13.68
C CYS A 191 10.33 7.31 -12.39
N ILE A 192 10.74 8.58 -12.47
CA ILE A 192 11.08 9.38 -11.30
C ILE A 192 9.80 9.96 -10.69
N GLY A 193 9.66 9.91 -9.35
CA GLY A 193 8.59 10.59 -8.62
C GLY A 193 9.08 11.80 -7.82
N ASN A 194 8.17 12.53 -7.18
CA ASN A 194 8.53 13.77 -6.47
C ASN A 194 9.41 13.54 -5.24
N HIS A 195 9.40 12.33 -4.66
CA HIS A 195 10.25 11.93 -3.54
C HIS A 195 11.54 11.21 -3.97
N ASP A 196 11.81 11.13 -5.26
CA ASP A 196 13.00 10.50 -5.82
C ASP A 196 14.11 11.51 -6.16
N PHE A 197 13.86 12.80 -5.89
CA PHE A 197 14.81 13.90 -6.05
C PHE A 197 15.65 14.08 -4.79
N ASP A 198 16.95 14.33 -4.98
CA ASP A 198 17.81 14.84 -3.91
C ASP A 198 17.33 16.22 -3.47
N CYS A 199 16.80 16.30 -2.25
CA CYS A 199 16.19 17.51 -1.69
C CYS A 199 17.14 18.71 -1.59
N ARG A 200 18.46 18.49 -1.67
CA ARG A 200 19.47 19.56 -1.64
C ARG A 200 19.45 20.43 -2.90
N TRP A 201 18.94 19.90 -4.02
CA TRP A 201 19.04 20.54 -5.33
C TRP A 201 17.66 20.72 -5.97
N LYS A 202 17.57 21.64 -6.92
CA LYS A 202 16.39 21.76 -7.79
C LYS A 202 16.48 20.73 -8.92
N GLY A 203 15.36 20.45 -9.58
CA GLY A 203 15.35 19.67 -10.82
C GLY A 203 16.24 20.31 -11.88
N ILE A 204 16.73 19.51 -12.83
CA ILE A 204 17.73 19.94 -13.82
C ILE A 204 17.26 21.15 -14.64
N ASP A 205 15.97 21.24 -14.93
CA ASP A 205 15.37 22.33 -15.70
C ASP A 205 15.29 23.65 -14.89
N ASN A 206 15.43 23.56 -13.56
CA ASN A 206 15.43 24.69 -12.62
C ASN A 206 16.84 25.04 -12.11
N MET A 207 17.87 24.35 -12.59
CA MET A 207 19.27 24.63 -12.25
C MET A 207 19.96 25.43 -13.36
N PRO A 208 21.02 26.19 -13.04
CA PRO A 208 21.87 26.81 -14.07
C PRO A 208 22.43 25.76 -15.04
N LYS A 209 22.45 26.10 -16.34
CA LYS A 209 23.00 25.23 -17.38
C LYS A 209 24.44 24.83 -17.05
N GLY A 210 24.78 23.57 -17.32
CA GLY A 210 26.12 23.04 -17.04
C GLY A 210 26.40 22.67 -15.58
N THR A 211 25.43 22.83 -14.68
CA THR A 211 25.61 22.42 -13.28
C THR A 211 26.09 20.96 -13.18
N PRO A 212 27.04 20.66 -12.26
CA PRO A 212 27.45 19.28 -11.97
C PRO A 212 26.45 18.56 -11.05
N VAL A 213 25.57 19.29 -10.36
CA VAL A 213 24.62 18.78 -9.37
C VAL A 213 23.19 19.24 -9.69
N TYR A 214 22.23 18.37 -9.48
CA TYR A 214 20.80 18.59 -9.74
C TYR A 214 19.99 17.47 -9.05
N GLY A 215 18.69 17.67 -8.85
CA GLY A 215 17.86 16.81 -8.01
C GLY A 215 17.74 15.37 -8.50
N GLU A 216 17.72 15.15 -9.81
CA GLU A 216 17.61 13.84 -10.45
C GLU A 216 18.91 13.02 -10.41
N MET A 217 20.02 13.59 -9.93
CA MET A 217 21.36 13.03 -10.13
C MET A 217 21.53 11.62 -9.55
N GLU A 218 20.99 11.35 -8.35
CA GLU A 218 21.05 10.01 -7.74
C GLU A 218 20.20 9.00 -8.50
N TYR A 219 18.97 9.36 -8.87
CA TYR A 219 18.14 8.56 -9.76
C TYR A 219 18.89 8.22 -11.06
N ASN A 220 19.49 9.24 -11.70
CA ASN A 220 20.22 9.09 -12.95
C ASN A 220 21.50 8.26 -12.83
N ARG A 221 22.08 8.16 -11.63
CA ARG A 221 23.22 7.27 -11.35
C ARG A 221 22.84 5.81 -11.48
N HIS A 222 21.60 5.48 -11.11
CA HIS A 222 21.10 4.12 -11.07
C HIS A 222 20.36 3.71 -12.35
N PHE A 223 19.54 4.59 -12.92
CA PHE A 223 18.57 4.22 -13.95
C PHE A 223 18.76 4.93 -15.30
N GLY A 224 19.68 5.88 -15.41
CA GLY A 224 19.90 6.64 -16.63
C GLY A 224 18.93 7.82 -16.79
N PRO A 225 18.58 8.25 -18.02
CA PRO A 225 17.77 9.45 -18.24
C PRO A 225 16.37 9.31 -17.63
N THR A 226 15.75 10.46 -17.29
CA THR A 226 14.37 10.49 -16.78
C THR A 226 13.32 10.47 -17.87
N ASP A 227 13.67 10.87 -19.11
CA ASP A 227 12.83 10.62 -20.30
C ASP A 227 13.50 9.60 -21.19
N TYR A 228 12.74 8.60 -21.61
CA TYR A 228 13.20 7.57 -22.53
C TYR A 228 12.02 6.88 -23.19
N SER A 229 12.30 6.20 -24.30
CA SER A 229 11.32 5.37 -24.99
C SER A 229 11.93 4.03 -25.42
N PHE A 230 11.08 3.05 -25.69
CA PHE A 230 11.44 1.78 -26.31
C PHE A 230 10.24 1.17 -27.03
N ASN A 231 10.49 0.22 -27.92
CA ASN A 231 9.45 -0.50 -28.63
C ASN A 231 9.42 -1.97 -28.19
N ILE A 232 8.23 -2.52 -28.03
CA ILE A 232 8.00 -3.94 -27.74
C ILE A 232 6.67 -4.37 -28.38
N GLY A 233 6.67 -5.48 -29.11
CA GLY A 233 5.52 -5.87 -29.92
C GLY A 233 5.10 -4.76 -30.90
N LYS A 234 3.86 -4.29 -30.80
CA LYS A 234 3.33 -3.13 -31.54
C LYS A 234 3.20 -1.87 -30.69
N ALA A 235 3.68 -1.89 -29.45
CA ALA A 235 3.63 -0.75 -28.54
C ALA A 235 4.90 0.09 -28.65
N HIS A 236 4.71 1.40 -28.65
CA HIS A 236 5.75 2.37 -28.34
C HIS A 236 5.58 2.83 -26.89
N VAL A 237 6.56 2.52 -26.05
CA VAL A 237 6.53 2.80 -24.61
C VAL A 237 7.39 4.02 -24.32
N ILE A 238 6.82 5.01 -23.66
CA ILE A 238 7.47 6.27 -23.28
C ILE A 238 7.40 6.42 -21.77
N THR A 239 8.45 6.92 -21.15
CA THR A 239 8.44 7.37 -19.75
C THR A 239 8.87 8.83 -19.70
N LEU A 240 8.14 9.68 -18.97
CA LEU A 240 8.43 11.09 -18.79
C LEU A 240 8.48 11.50 -17.32
N ASN A 241 9.39 12.41 -16.98
CA ASN A 241 9.31 13.12 -15.70
C ASN A 241 8.16 14.14 -15.73
N SER A 242 7.13 13.91 -14.93
CA SER A 242 5.96 14.78 -14.78
C SER A 242 6.04 15.74 -13.58
N ILE A 243 7.22 15.88 -12.95
CA ILE A 243 7.44 16.70 -11.76
C ILE A 243 8.42 17.83 -12.05
N ASP A 244 7.94 19.06 -11.95
CA ASP A 244 8.73 20.29 -12.01
C ASP A 244 9.25 20.63 -10.60
N TYR A 245 10.45 20.15 -10.28
CA TYR A 245 11.00 20.16 -8.93
C TYR A 245 11.76 21.46 -8.61
N ALA A 246 11.27 22.22 -7.64
CA ALA A 246 11.81 23.51 -7.20
C ALA A 246 12.84 23.39 -6.06
N GLY A 247 13.15 22.17 -5.61
CA GLY A 247 14.09 21.88 -4.52
C GLY A 247 13.41 21.85 -3.15
N ASN A 248 14.07 21.19 -2.18
CA ASN A 248 13.61 21.09 -0.79
C ASN A 248 12.13 20.64 -0.68
N LYS A 249 11.77 19.56 -1.39
CA LYS A 249 10.42 18.96 -1.45
C LYS A 249 9.33 19.84 -2.06
N LYS A 250 9.68 20.99 -2.64
CA LYS A 250 8.73 21.85 -3.36
C LYS A 250 8.73 21.46 -4.83
N TYR A 251 7.54 21.26 -5.39
CA TYR A 251 7.35 20.91 -6.79
C TYR A 251 6.00 21.36 -7.31
N GLN A 252 5.84 21.26 -8.63
CA GLN A 252 4.55 21.27 -9.31
C GLN A 252 4.41 19.99 -10.13
N GLU A 253 3.23 19.41 -10.12
CA GLU A 253 2.80 18.38 -11.04
C GLU A 253 2.66 19.04 -12.42
N LYS A 254 3.69 18.92 -13.26
CA LYS A 254 3.78 19.62 -14.54
C LYS A 254 4.85 18.99 -15.41
N LEU A 255 4.52 18.78 -16.69
CA LEU A 255 5.53 18.54 -17.72
C LEU A 255 6.18 19.87 -18.10
N THR A 256 7.50 20.02 -17.95
CA THR A 256 8.18 21.24 -18.40
C THR A 256 8.12 21.37 -19.93
N ASP A 257 8.31 22.57 -20.49
CA ASP A 257 8.28 22.79 -21.94
C ASP A 257 9.32 21.92 -22.67
N ARG A 258 10.45 21.65 -22.02
CA ARG A 258 11.48 20.72 -22.50
C ARG A 258 10.93 19.30 -22.64
N ARG A 259 10.12 18.82 -21.70
CA ARG A 259 9.54 17.47 -21.70
C ARG A 259 8.43 17.33 -22.75
N LEU A 260 7.59 18.36 -22.89
CA LEU A 260 6.60 18.40 -23.98
C LEU A 260 7.28 18.40 -25.35
N THR A 261 8.35 19.16 -25.52
CA THR A 261 9.16 19.19 -26.75
C THR A 261 9.85 17.84 -27.00
N TRP A 262 10.36 17.19 -25.97
CA TRP A 262 10.94 15.85 -26.07
C TRP A 262 9.91 14.84 -26.57
N LEU A 263 8.70 14.84 -25.97
CA LEU A 263 7.59 13.97 -26.37
C LEU A 263 7.19 14.21 -27.83
N GLU A 264 7.05 15.47 -28.24
CA GLU A 264 6.74 15.82 -29.63
C GLU A 264 7.79 15.28 -30.61
N ARG A 265 9.08 15.36 -30.25
CA ARG A 265 10.19 14.89 -31.09
C ARG A 265 10.26 13.37 -31.18
N ASP A 266 10.03 12.67 -30.08
CA ASP A 266 9.99 11.22 -30.03
C ASP A 266 8.83 10.67 -30.87
N LEU A 267 7.62 11.25 -30.71
CA LEU A 267 6.43 10.86 -31.46
C LEU A 267 6.51 11.11 -32.98
N LYS A 268 7.41 11.97 -33.46
CA LYS A 268 7.66 12.15 -34.92
C LYS A 268 8.15 10.87 -35.60
N TYR A 269 8.73 9.94 -34.84
CA TYR A 269 9.18 8.64 -35.34
C TYR A 269 8.14 7.53 -35.18
N VAL A 270 6.97 7.84 -34.60
CA VAL A 270 5.90 6.88 -34.31
C VAL A 270 4.72 7.12 -35.27
N PRO A 271 4.35 6.13 -36.10
CA PRO A 271 3.20 6.27 -36.99
C PRO A 271 1.91 6.55 -36.22
N LYS A 272 1.05 7.43 -36.76
CA LYS A 272 -0.30 7.64 -36.22
C LYS A 272 -1.11 6.33 -36.25
N GLY A 273 -1.98 6.16 -35.28
CA GLY A 273 -2.75 4.93 -35.02
C GLY A 273 -2.01 3.89 -34.16
N SER A 274 -0.72 4.07 -33.90
CA SER A 274 0.06 3.16 -33.04
C SER A 274 -0.46 3.16 -31.59
N LEU A 275 -0.25 2.02 -30.92
CA LEU A 275 -0.38 1.94 -29.46
C LEU A 275 0.80 2.66 -28.80
N VAL A 276 0.50 3.66 -27.99
CA VAL A 276 1.45 4.36 -27.13
C VAL A 276 1.13 4.01 -25.67
N ILE A 277 2.14 3.52 -24.96
CA ILE A 277 2.09 3.36 -23.50
C ILE A 277 2.91 4.49 -22.91
N LEU A 278 2.30 5.37 -22.12
CA LEU A 278 2.97 6.51 -21.49
C LEU A 278 3.03 6.30 -19.98
N ASN A 279 4.23 6.31 -19.43
CA ASN A 279 4.47 6.26 -17.99
C ASN A 279 4.82 7.66 -17.48
N MET A 280 4.18 8.05 -16.38
CA MET A 280 4.46 9.28 -15.66
C MET A 280 4.18 9.07 -14.18
N HIS A 281 4.67 9.95 -13.30
CA HIS A 281 4.40 9.82 -11.87
C HIS A 281 3.06 10.44 -11.48
N ALA A 282 2.83 11.70 -11.85
CA ALA A 282 1.60 12.43 -11.56
C ALA A 282 0.54 12.17 -12.63
N ALA A 283 -0.72 12.01 -12.21
CA ALA A 283 -1.86 11.81 -13.10
C ALA A 283 -2.16 13.06 -13.95
N GLY A 284 -2.91 12.93 -15.03
CA GLY A 284 -3.41 14.05 -15.83
C GLY A 284 -4.92 14.28 -15.64
N TRP A 285 -5.68 13.22 -15.43
CA TRP A 285 -7.15 13.26 -15.53
C TRP A 285 -7.87 12.54 -14.38
N ASN A 286 -7.29 12.46 -13.18
CA ASN A 286 -8.05 11.95 -12.04
C ASN A 286 -9.30 12.80 -11.81
N VAL A 287 -10.41 12.14 -11.52
CA VAL A 287 -11.67 12.76 -11.09
C VAL A 287 -11.72 12.81 -9.57
N ASP A 288 -11.35 11.71 -8.92
CA ASP A 288 -11.23 11.65 -7.47
C ASP A 288 -9.85 12.19 -7.06
N GLY A 289 -9.81 13.23 -6.24
CA GLY A 289 -8.57 13.90 -5.84
C GLY A 289 -7.80 14.57 -7.00
N PRO A 290 -8.44 15.47 -7.79
CA PRO A 290 -7.83 16.07 -8.98
C PRO A 290 -6.68 17.03 -8.68
N ALA A 291 -6.47 17.40 -7.40
CA ALA A 291 -5.41 18.32 -7.00
C ALA A 291 -3.99 17.80 -7.31
N GLY A 292 -3.82 16.49 -7.44
CA GLY A 292 -2.55 15.86 -7.83
C GLY A 292 -2.41 15.63 -9.34
N ASN A 293 -3.29 16.22 -10.17
CA ASN A 293 -3.15 16.15 -11.62
C ASN A 293 -2.11 17.16 -12.12
N ILE A 294 -1.42 16.81 -13.21
CA ILE A 294 -0.51 17.73 -13.89
C ILE A 294 -1.28 18.94 -14.42
N ARG A 295 -0.70 20.13 -14.22
CA ARG A 295 -1.33 21.42 -14.58
C ARG A 295 -1.55 21.59 -16.08
N ASN A 296 -0.82 20.84 -16.91
CA ASN A 296 -0.85 20.94 -18.36
C ASN A 296 -1.32 19.65 -19.07
N ALA A 297 -2.23 18.91 -18.44
CA ALA A 297 -2.86 17.73 -19.03
C ALA A 297 -3.47 17.99 -20.43
N ALA A 298 -4.05 19.16 -20.67
CA ALA A 298 -4.63 19.51 -21.98
C ALA A 298 -3.57 19.61 -23.10
N GLN A 299 -2.38 20.11 -22.80
CA GLN A 299 -1.27 20.15 -23.76
C GLN A 299 -0.77 18.73 -24.06
N LEU A 300 -0.66 17.89 -23.03
CA LEU A 300 -0.32 16.48 -23.17
C LEU A 300 -1.35 15.75 -24.05
N GLU A 301 -2.64 15.92 -23.79
CA GLU A 301 -3.71 15.33 -24.61
C GLU A 301 -3.61 15.74 -26.08
N SER A 302 -3.29 17.00 -26.36
CA SER A 302 -3.10 17.50 -27.72
C SER A 302 -1.95 16.81 -28.46
N LEU A 303 -0.80 16.60 -27.81
CA LEU A 303 0.35 15.90 -28.39
C LEU A 303 0.06 14.42 -28.68
N LEU A 304 -0.79 13.81 -27.86
CA LEU A 304 -1.18 12.40 -27.97
C LEU A 304 -2.28 12.15 -29.02
N ARG A 305 -2.81 13.21 -29.66
CA ARG A 305 -3.84 13.05 -30.71
C ARG A 305 -3.35 12.20 -31.87
N GLY A 306 -4.23 11.29 -32.30
CA GLY A 306 -3.97 10.36 -33.40
C GLY A 306 -3.17 9.12 -33.00
N TYR A 307 -3.00 8.83 -31.71
CA TYR A 307 -2.50 7.56 -31.19
C TYR A 307 -3.55 6.89 -30.32
N ARG A 308 -3.43 5.58 -30.11
CA ARG A 308 -4.17 4.85 -29.08
C ARG A 308 -3.30 4.81 -27.84
N VAL A 309 -3.74 5.39 -26.74
CA VAL A 309 -2.86 5.70 -25.61
C VAL A 309 -3.37 5.11 -24.31
N HIS A 310 -2.48 4.42 -23.61
CA HIS A 310 -2.65 4.04 -22.21
C HIS A 310 -1.59 4.77 -21.38
N VAL A 311 -2.05 5.58 -20.43
CA VAL A 311 -1.20 6.32 -19.50
C VAL A 311 -1.20 5.59 -18.16
N PHE A 312 -0.03 5.24 -17.64
CA PHE A 312 0.15 4.63 -16.32
C PHE A 312 0.81 5.64 -15.39
N CYS A 313 0.19 5.88 -14.22
CA CYS A 313 0.66 6.85 -13.24
C CYS A 313 0.37 6.43 -11.78
N GLY A 314 0.87 7.22 -10.82
CA GLY A 314 0.76 7.00 -9.38
C GLY A 314 0.56 8.30 -8.61
N HIS A 315 1.45 8.61 -7.66
CA HIS A 315 1.57 9.87 -6.89
C HIS A 315 0.48 10.13 -5.85
N THR A 316 -0.78 9.87 -6.22
CA THR A 316 -1.93 10.28 -5.41
C THR A 316 -2.31 9.26 -4.34
N HIS A 317 -1.84 8.00 -4.48
CA HIS A 317 -2.24 6.84 -3.67
C HIS A 317 -3.74 6.51 -3.79
N TYR A 318 -4.29 6.68 -4.99
CA TYR A 318 -5.64 6.24 -5.39
C TYR A 318 -5.52 5.23 -6.49
N TYR A 319 -6.47 4.30 -6.50
CA TYR A 319 -6.71 3.51 -7.67
C TYR A 319 -7.94 4.05 -8.41
N GLN A 320 -7.76 4.48 -9.65
CA GLN A 320 -8.86 4.86 -10.53
C GLN A 320 -8.47 4.70 -12.00
N ASN A 321 -9.41 4.16 -12.79
CA ASN A 321 -9.28 3.98 -14.22
C ASN A 321 -10.17 5.01 -14.93
N ILE A 322 -9.59 5.88 -15.76
CA ILE A 322 -10.31 6.98 -16.42
C ILE A 322 -10.22 6.84 -17.94
N GLN A 323 -11.38 6.69 -18.58
CA GLN A 323 -11.50 6.90 -20.02
C GLN A 323 -11.58 8.41 -20.29
N VAL A 324 -10.49 9.00 -20.78
CA VAL A 324 -10.42 10.44 -21.06
C VAL A 324 -11.19 10.74 -22.36
N ASN A 325 -10.94 9.95 -23.39
CA ASN A 325 -11.69 9.94 -24.64
C ASN A 325 -11.63 8.54 -25.29
N GLU A 326 -12.06 8.39 -26.54
CA GLU A 326 -12.09 7.07 -27.22
C GLU A 326 -10.71 6.43 -27.40
N ASN A 327 -9.65 7.24 -27.50
CA ASN A 327 -8.30 6.80 -27.81
C ASN A 327 -7.30 7.05 -26.67
N LEU A 328 -7.72 7.66 -25.56
CA LEU A 328 -6.85 7.98 -24.42
C LEU A 328 -7.45 7.42 -23.13
N TYR A 329 -6.69 6.54 -22.50
CA TYR A 329 -7.03 5.88 -21.26
C TYR A 329 -5.96 6.14 -20.20
N GLN A 330 -6.35 6.47 -18.97
CA GLN A 330 -5.43 6.61 -17.84
C GLN A 330 -5.71 5.55 -16.77
N HIS A 331 -4.63 4.97 -16.28
CA HIS A 331 -4.56 4.11 -15.11
C HIS A 331 -3.77 4.83 -14.03
N ASN A 332 -4.46 5.42 -13.07
CA ASN A 332 -3.82 5.86 -11.83
C ASN A 332 -3.83 4.69 -10.86
N ILE A 333 -2.64 4.17 -10.55
CA ILE A 333 -2.45 2.90 -9.87
C ILE A 333 -2.42 3.13 -8.36
N GLY A 334 -3.16 2.33 -7.61
CA GLY A 334 -3.08 2.34 -6.15
C GLY A 334 -1.65 2.00 -5.71
N ALA A 335 -1.10 2.80 -4.79
CA ALA A 335 0.26 2.67 -4.31
C ALA A 335 0.55 1.29 -3.71
N ALA A 336 1.74 0.76 -3.97
CA ALA A 336 2.21 -0.50 -3.41
C ALA A 336 2.40 -0.42 -1.89
N CYS A 337 2.69 0.77 -1.36
CA CYS A 337 2.72 1.03 0.08
C CYS A 337 1.35 1.28 0.71
N GLY A 338 0.27 1.37 -0.07
CA GLY A 338 -1.02 1.87 0.41
C GLY A 338 -0.90 3.33 0.88
N ALA A 339 -1.57 3.69 1.98
CA ALA A 339 -1.43 5.00 2.62
C ALA A 339 -0.12 5.11 3.42
N TRP A 340 1.04 5.11 2.73
CA TRP A 340 2.39 5.27 3.29
C TRP A 340 2.75 4.23 4.36
N TRP A 341 2.52 2.96 4.06
CA TRP A 341 2.75 1.85 4.99
C TRP A 341 1.93 1.94 6.29
N SER A 342 0.95 2.85 6.37
CA SER A 342 -0.06 2.90 7.45
C SER A 342 -1.16 1.85 7.17
N GLY A 343 -0.73 0.58 7.17
CA GLY A 343 -1.55 -0.59 6.86
C GLY A 343 -1.52 -1.04 5.40
N TRP A 344 -2.68 -1.47 4.88
CA TRP A 344 -2.81 -2.27 3.64
C TRP A 344 -3.81 -1.70 2.63
N ILE A 345 -4.19 -0.43 2.78
CA ILE A 345 -5.15 0.21 1.88
C ILE A 345 -4.63 1.55 1.37
N ASN A 346 -5.02 1.86 0.15
CA ASN A 346 -4.90 3.15 -0.49
C ASN A 346 -5.93 4.14 0.08
N ARG A 347 -5.79 5.43 -0.28
CA ARG A 347 -6.67 6.50 0.22
C ARG A 347 -8.14 6.32 -0.18
N CYS A 348 -8.36 5.63 -1.31
CA CYS A 348 -9.67 5.24 -1.83
C CYS A 348 -10.25 3.96 -1.19
N GLY A 349 -9.56 3.35 -0.23
CA GLY A 349 -9.99 2.11 0.43
C GLY A 349 -9.62 0.82 -0.32
N ALA A 350 -9.21 0.90 -1.59
CA ALA A 350 -8.65 -0.24 -2.33
C ALA A 350 -7.43 -0.79 -1.57
N PRO A 351 -7.21 -2.11 -1.50
CA PRO A 351 -5.99 -2.66 -0.92
C PRO A 351 -4.73 -2.11 -1.62
N ASN A 352 -3.56 -2.16 -0.98
CA ASN A 352 -2.30 -1.92 -1.67
C ASN A 352 -2.01 -3.05 -2.69
N GLY A 353 -1.33 -2.72 -3.78
CA GLY A 353 -1.21 -3.65 -4.90
C GLY A 353 -0.47 -3.06 -6.09
N TYR A 354 -0.65 -3.69 -7.25
CA TYR A 354 -0.05 -3.34 -8.52
C TYR A 354 -1.00 -3.72 -9.66
N LEU A 355 -0.74 -3.20 -10.86
CA LEU A 355 -1.54 -3.50 -12.04
C LEU A 355 -0.83 -4.53 -12.92
N ILE A 356 -1.53 -5.60 -13.28
CA ILE A 356 -1.13 -6.55 -14.30
C ILE A 356 -1.78 -6.10 -15.61
N VAL A 357 -1.00 -6.01 -16.69
CA VAL A 357 -1.51 -5.64 -18.01
C VAL A 357 -1.08 -6.69 -19.02
N ASP A 358 -2.05 -7.24 -19.74
CA ASP A 358 -1.82 -8.09 -20.90
C ASP A 358 -1.89 -7.21 -22.15
N VAL A 359 -0.81 -7.18 -22.92
CA VAL A 359 -0.76 -6.46 -24.19
C VAL A 359 -0.60 -7.48 -25.31
N ASP A 360 -1.47 -7.42 -26.32
CA ASP A 360 -1.33 -8.17 -27.57
C ASP A 360 -1.61 -7.26 -28.76
N ALA A 361 -0.53 -6.90 -29.47
CA ALA A 361 -0.55 -5.89 -30.52
C ALA A 361 -1.09 -4.54 -30.03
N GLN A 362 -2.37 -4.25 -30.28
CA GLN A 362 -3.05 -3.01 -29.87
C GLN A 362 -4.13 -3.25 -28.80
N ASP A 363 -4.38 -4.51 -28.43
CA ASP A 363 -5.30 -4.85 -27.34
C ASP A 363 -4.56 -4.73 -26.00
N VAL A 364 -5.21 -4.07 -25.05
CA VAL A 364 -4.66 -3.80 -23.72
C VAL A 364 -5.73 -4.18 -22.70
N ARG A 365 -5.47 -5.25 -21.96
CA ARG A 365 -6.31 -5.74 -20.86
C ARG A 365 -5.58 -5.57 -19.55
N TRP A 366 -6.28 -5.35 -18.45
CA TRP A 366 -5.65 -5.16 -17.15
C TRP A 366 -6.47 -5.75 -16.01
N HIS A 367 -5.78 -5.98 -14.91
CA HIS A 367 -6.37 -6.40 -13.65
C HIS A 367 -5.62 -5.78 -12.48
N TYR A 368 -6.36 -5.19 -11.53
CA TYR A 368 -5.75 -4.81 -10.26
C TYR A 368 -5.44 -6.05 -9.42
N LYS A 369 -4.19 -6.21 -9.01
CA LYS A 369 -3.76 -7.29 -8.14
C LYS A 369 -3.40 -6.75 -6.76
N SER A 370 -4.32 -6.95 -5.81
CA SER A 370 -4.06 -6.66 -4.40
C SER A 370 -2.98 -7.59 -3.85
N THR A 371 -2.00 -7.01 -3.16
CA THR A 371 -0.89 -7.75 -2.53
C THR A 371 -1.42 -8.71 -1.49
N GLY A 372 -1.03 -9.98 -1.56
CA GLY A 372 -1.43 -11.04 -0.63
C GLY A 372 -2.80 -11.67 -0.90
N PHE A 373 -3.56 -11.16 -1.88
CA PHE A 373 -4.90 -11.65 -2.21
C PHE A 373 -4.97 -12.28 -3.60
N PRO A 374 -5.87 -13.25 -3.85
CA PRO A 374 -6.10 -13.75 -5.20
C PRO A 374 -6.63 -12.63 -6.13
N LEU A 375 -6.44 -12.79 -7.44
CA LEU A 375 -6.94 -11.83 -8.44
C LEU A 375 -8.46 -11.61 -8.37
N SER A 376 -9.20 -12.57 -7.80
CA SER A 376 -10.64 -12.47 -7.59
C SER A 376 -11.05 -11.52 -6.47
N HIS A 377 -10.11 -11.06 -5.63
CA HIS A 377 -10.36 -10.06 -4.60
C HIS A 377 -10.48 -8.68 -5.26
N GLN A 378 -11.72 -8.27 -5.56
CA GLN A 378 -12.05 -7.00 -6.23
C GLN A 378 -13.09 -6.17 -5.48
N ILE A 379 -13.67 -6.72 -4.41
CA ILE A 379 -14.82 -6.14 -3.70
C ILE A 379 -14.58 -6.27 -2.19
N ARG A 380 -14.81 -5.18 -1.45
CA ARG A 380 -15.05 -5.22 -0.01
C ARG A 380 -16.51 -4.87 0.27
N ILE A 381 -17.19 -5.66 1.11
CA ILE A 381 -18.57 -5.39 1.54
C ILE A 381 -18.56 -4.94 3.00
N TYR A 382 -19.27 -3.86 3.27
CA TYR A 382 -19.61 -3.34 4.60
C TYR A 382 -21.07 -3.68 4.92
N LYS A 383 -21.32 -4.19 6.12
CA LYS A 383 -22.68 -4.53 6.57
C LYS A 383 -23.48 -3.26 6.83
N GLN A 384 -24.81 -3.40 6.96
CA GLN A 384 -25.64 -2.32 7.48
C GLN A 384 -25.09 -1.86 8.84
N GLY A 385 -24.92 -0.54 8.99
CA GLY A 385 -24.32 0.07 10.19
C GLY A 385 -22.80 0.18 10.19
N ASP A 386 -22.07 -0.60 9.38
CA ASP A 386 -20.60 -0.55 9.35
C ASP A 386 -20.09 0.76 8.74
N PHE A 387 -20.78 1.27 7.72
CA PHE A 387 -20.43 2.51 7.02
C PHE A 387 -21.21 3.68 7.63
N LYS A 388 -20.52 4.59 8.34
CA LYS A 388 -21.16 5.54 9.27
C LYS A 388 -22.11 6.52 8.60
N THR A 389 -21.81 6.95 7.38
CA THR A 389 -22.66 7.85 6.58
C THR A 389 -23.80 7.11 5.87
N GLN A 390 -23.76 5.77 5.84
CA GLN A 390 -24.72 4.93 5.14
C GLN A 390 -25.34 3.85 6.05
N PRO A 391 -25.82 4.17 7.27
CA PRO A 391 -26.16 3.18 8.29
C PRO A 391 -27.29 2.21 7.87
N GLY A 392 -28.18 2.63 6.96
CA GLY A 392 -29.28 1.81 6.45
C GLY A 392 -28.91 0.90 5.26
N TYR A 393 -27.68 0.95 4.77
CA TYR A 393 -27.26 0.29 3.53
C TYR A 393 -26.18 -0.75 3.76
N VAL A 394 -26.17 -1.78 2.92
CA VAL A 394 -24.96 -2.56 2.64
C VAL A 394 -24.16 -1.76 1.61
N VAL A 395 -22.89 -1.51 1.89
CA VAL A 395 -21.99 -0.76 1.01
C VAL A 395 -20.95 -1.71 0.43
N ALA A 396 -20.60 -1.55 -0.84
CA ALA A 396 -19.52 -2.25 -1.49
C ALA A 396 -18.51 -1.25 -2.06
N ASN A 397 -17.23 -1.43 -1.73
CA ASN A 397 -16.11 -0.77 -2.40
C ASN A 397 -15.60 -1.72 -3.51
N VAL A 398 -15.64 -1.26 -4.78
CA VAL A 398 -15.33 -2.05 -5.97
C VAL A 398 -14.26 -1.31 -6.79
N TRP A 399 -12.99 -1.58 -6.55
CA TRP A 399 -11.91 -0.65 -6.91
C TRP A 399 -11.44 -0.69 -8.37
N ASP A 400 -11.53 -1.82 -9.09
CA ASP A 400 -11.21 -1.89 -10.55
C ASP A 400 -12.37 -1.39 -11.44
N TYR A 401 -13.14 -0.42 -10.93
CA TYR A 401 -14.32 0.12 -11.58
C TYR A 401 -13.97 1.19 -12.63
N ASP A 402 -14.78 1.22 -13.68
CA ASP A 402 -14.90 2.32 -14.63
C ASP A 402 -16.32 2.34 -15.22
N LYS A 403 -16.61 3.33 -16.09
CA LYS A 403 -17.96 3.55 -16.65
C LYS A 403 -18.53 2.39 -17.49
N LYS A 404 -17.71 1.44 -17.95
CA LYS A 404 -18.16 0.24 -18.70
C LYS A 404 -18.44 -0.96 -17.79
N CYS A 405 -18.12 -0.88 -16.51
CA CYS A 405 -18.36 -1.94 -15.55
C CYS A 405 -19.83 -1.98 -15.09
N ARG A 406 -20.25 -3.10 -14.50
CA ARG A 406 -21.55 -3.24 -13.83
C ARG A 406 -21.37 -3.80 -12.42
N VAL A 407 -22.17 -3.29 -11.47
CA VAL A 407 -22.24 -3.81 -10.10
C VAL A 407 -23.69 -4.16 -9.79
N GLU A 408 -23.94 -5.44 -9.58
CA GLU A 408 -25.27 -6.02 -9.39
C GLU A 408 -25.32 -6.73 -8.03
N TRP A 409 -26.51 -6.87 -7.43
CA TRP A 409 -26.64 -7.57 -6.15
C TRP A 409 -27.82 -8.54 -6.12
N TYR A 410 -27.68 -9.52 -5.22
CA TYR A 410 -28.64 -10.57 -4.96
C TYR A 410 -28.94 -10.62 -3.47
N GLN A 411 -30.20 -10.82 -3.11
CA GLN A 411 -30.61 -11.11 -1.74
C GLN A 411 -31.15 -12.53 -1.69
N ASP A 412 -30.54 -13.39 -0.88
CA ASP A 412 -30.98 -14.78 -0.69
C ASP A 412 -31.12 -15.56 -2.02
N GLY A 413 -30.19 -15.30 -2.94
CA GLY A 413 -30.18 -15.90 -4.28
C GLY A 413 -31.07 -15.21 -5.32
N LYS A 414 -31.99 -14.32 -4.91
CA LYS A 414 -32.85 -13.56 -5.83
C LYS A 414 -32.11 -12.34 -6.40
N PRO A 415 -32.11 -12.12 -7.73
CA PRO A 415 -31.53 -10.92 -8.33
C PRO A 415 -32.32 -9.67 -7.92
N MET A 416 -31.61 -8.63 -7.48
CA MET A 416 -32.21 -7.37 -7.00
C MET A 416 -31.86 -6.17 -7.90
N GLY A 417 -31.11 -6.39 -8.98
CA GLY A 417 -30.71 -5.36 -9.95
C GLY A 417 -29.36 -4.72 -9.65
N ALA A 418 -29.12 -3.55 -10.23
CA ALA A 418 -27.89 -2.79 -10.04
C ALA A 418 -27.81 -2.20 -8.62
N MET A 419 -26.59 -2.09 -8.09
CA MET A 419 -26.34 -1.28 -6.90
C MET A 419 -26.26 0.20 -7.26
N GLU A 420 -26.67 1.07 -6.34
CA GLU A 420 -26.61 2.52 -6.51
C GLU A 420 -25.16 3.00 -6.28
N ARG A 421 -24.55 3.69 -7.25
CA ARG A 421 -23.21 4.25 -7.10
C ARG A 421 -23.26 5.58 -6.34
N PHE A 422 -22.30 5.81 -5.45
CA PHE A 422 -22.14 7.08 -4.74
C PHE A 422 -20.66 7.40 -4.50
N THR A 423 -20.39 8.62 -4.03
CA THR A 423 -19.05 9.10 -3.69
C THR A 423 -19.02 9.45 -2.21
N ASP A 424 -18.01 8.97 -1.48
CA ASP A 424 -17.79 9.24 -0.05
C ASP A 424 -16.34 8.84 0.31
N VAL A 425 -15.91 9.13 1.53
CA VAL A 425 -14.65 8.61 2.09
C VAL A 425 -14.87 7.15 2.51
N ASP A 426 -14.05 6.24 1.98
CA ASP A 426 -14.10 4.83 2.37
C ASP A 426 -13.96 4.64 3.88
N GLU A 427 -14.83 3.85 4.49
CA GLU A 427 -14.89 3.70 5.95
C GLU A 427 -13.64 2.99 6.52
N GLU A 428 -13.01 2.08 5.77
CA GLU A 428 -11.78 1.44 6.22
C GLU A 428 -10.64 2.47 6.28
N TYR A 429 -10.56 3.36 5.28
CA TYR A 429 -9.63 4.49 5.30
C TYR A 429 -9.96 5.50 6.41
N ALA A 430 -11.22 5.91 6.52
CA ALA A 430 -11.68 6.88 7.50
C ALA A 430 -11.40 6.44 8.94
N SER A 431 -11.54 5.15 9.24
CA SER A 431 -11.28 4.57 10.56
C SER A 431 -9.82 4.68 11.02
N ARG A 432 -8.87 4.88 10.09
CA ARG A 432 -7.42 4.90 10.36
C ARG A 432 -6.87 6.31 10.50
N SER A 433 -7.52 7.31 9.90
CA SER A 433 -7.08 8.71 10.00
C SER A 433 -7.60 9.34 11.28
N ALA A 434 -6.69 9.88 12.11
CA ALA A 434 -7.06 10.64 13.32
C ALA A 434 -7.93 11.87 13.03
N LYS A 435 -8.03 12.31 11.76
CA LYS A 435 -8.89 13.40 11.30
C LYS A 435 -9.58 12.99 10.00
N ARG A 436 -10.87 12.67 10.09
CA ARG A 436 -11.76 12.42 8.93
C ARG A 436 -11.71 13.55 7.89
N ALA A 437 -11.33 14.77 8.30
CA ALA A 437 -11.15 15.96 7.46
C ALA A 437 -10.02 15.87 6.40
N TYR A 438 -9.12 14.88 6.48
CA TYR A 438 -8.17 14.55 5.39
C TYR A 438 -8.59 13.31 4.60
N GLY A 439 -9.76 12.75 4.92
CA GLY A 439 -10.41 11.71 4.15
C GLY A 439 -10.60 12.20 2.73
N SER A 440 -10.44 11.30 1.78
CA SER A 440 -10.60 11.68 0.39
C SER A 440 -11.57 10.76 -0.27
N GLU A 441 -12.48 11.40 -1.00
CA GLU A 441 -13.60 10.71 -1.58
C GLU A 441 -13.14 9.73 -2.65
N THR A 442 -13.89 8.65 -2.79
CA THR A 442 -13.76 7.70 -3.88
C THR A 442 -15.11 7.51 -4.55
N SER A 443 -15.10 7.44 -5.88
CA SER A 443 -16.29 7.28 -6.71
C SER A 443 -16.61 5.82 -7.08
N HIS A 444 -15.86 4.87 -6.51
CA HIS A 444 -16.03 3.43 -6.72
C HIS A 444 -16.70 2.74 -5.49
N LEU A 445 -17.62 3.46 -4.85
CA LEU A 445 -18.52 2.97 -3.80
C LEU A 445 -19.93 2.74 -4.35
N PHE A 446 -20.55 1.65 -3.90
CA PHE A 446 -21.88 1.21 -4.30
C PHE A 446 -22.69 0.86 -3.06
N ARG A 447 -24.00 1.10 -3.08
CA ARG A 447 -24.89 0.76 -1.96
C ARG A 447 -26.14 0.05 -2.43
N CYS A 448 -26.66 -0.80 -1.57
CA CYS A 448 -27.99 -1.38 -1.70
C CYS A 448 -28.69 -1.41 -0.35
N ARG A 449 -30.02 -1.35 -0.36
CA ARG A 449 -30.84 -1.44 0.83
C ARG A 449 -31.51 -2.82 0.86
N PRO A 450 -31.06 -3.75 1.73
CA PRO A 450 -31.74 -5.02 1.94
C PRO A 450 -33.23 -4.84 2.27
N VAL A 451 -34.05 -5.78 1.80
CA VAL A 451 -35.48 -5.83 2.10
C VAL A 451 -35.69 -6.77 3.29
N GLY A 452 -36.03 -6.21 4.45
CA GLY A 452 -36.23 -6.99 5.68
C GLY A 452 -34.96 -7.69 6.15
N LYS A 453 -35.13 -8.82 6.86
CA LYS A 453 -34.02 -9.70 7.25
C LYS A 453 -33.55 -10.49 6.02
N TYR A 454 -32.24 -10.72 5.93
CA TYR A 454 -31.61 -11.49 4.84
C TYR A 454 -30.69 -12.57 5.41
N LYS A 455 -30.55 -13.69 4.71
CA LYS A 455 -29.54 -14.74 4.99
C LYS A 455 -28.22 -14.45 4.28
N SER A 456 -28.28 -13.79 3.13
CA SER A 456 -27.12 -13.45 2.32
C SER A 456 -27.38 -12.25 1.41
N ILE A 457 -26.34 -11.43 1.23
CA ILE A 457 -26.24 -10.40 0.21
C ILE A 457 -25.02 -10.72 -0.65
N ARG A 458 -25.22 -11.02 -1.93
CA ARG A 458 -24.12 -11.28 -2.86
C ARG A 458 -24.00 -10.11 -3.83
N VAL A 459 -22.83 -9.49 -3.86
CA VAL A 459 -22.47 -8.44 -4.81
C VAL A 459 -21.69 -9.08 -5.94
N VAL A 460 -22.05 -8.76 -7.19
CA VAL A 460 -21.40 -9.24 -8.41
C VAL A 460 -20.89 -8.03 -9.18
N PHE A 461 -19.58 -7.93 -9.30
CA PHE A 461 -18.89 -6.96 -10.14
C PHE A 461 -18.56 -7.61 -11.48
N THR A 462 -19.04 -7.04 -12.58
CA THR A 462 -18.60 -7.39 -13.93
C THR A 462 -17.68 -6.29 -14.44
N ASN A 463 -16.41 -6.61 -14.69
CA ASN A 463 -15.47 -5.63 -15.22
C ASN A 463 -15.75 -5.32 -16.70
N ARG A 464 -15.03 -4.34 -17.26
CA ARG A 464 -15.16 -3.92 -18.67
C ARG A 464 -14.94 -5.03 -19.69
N PHE A 465 -14.28 -6.12 -19.30
CA PHE A 465 -13.96 -7.26 -20.16
C PHE A 465 -14.99 -8.39 -20.05
N GLY A 466 -16.04 -8.21 -19.26
CA GLY A 466 -17.09 -9.21 -19.04
C GLY A 466 -16.76 -10.24 -17.96
N GLU A 467 -15.62 -10.13 -17.30
CA GLU A 467 -15.20 -11.04 -16.22
C GLU A 467 -15.97 -10.71 -14.94
N LYS A 468 -16.41 -11.75 -14.22
CA LYS A 468 -17.27 -11.61 -13.04
C LYS A 468 -16.50 -11.94 -11.77
N TYR A 469 -16.61 -11.04 -10.80
CA TYR A 469 -16.11 -11.18 -9.45
C TYR A 469 -17.28 -11.05 -8.48
N SER A 470 -17.23 -11.76 -7.36
CA SER A 470 -18.30 -11.65 -6.37
C SER A 470 -17.79 -11.73 -4.96
N ALA A 471 -18.43 -10.97 -4.08
CA ALA A 471 -18.30 -11.09 -2.64
C ALA A 471 -19.69 -11.36 -2.05
N THR A 472 -19.75 -12.16 -0.99
CA THR A 472 -21.00 -12.49 -0.32
C THR A 472 -20.90 -12.12 1.15
N LEU A 473 -21.84 -11.30 1.59
CA LEU A 473 -22.10 -11.04 3.00
C LEU A 473 -23.15 -12.03 3.49
N GLN A 474 -22.81 -12.81 4.51
CA GLN A 474 -23.76 -13.64 5.25
C GLN A 474 -23.76 -13.19 6.71
N PRO A 475 -24.89 -12.70 7.25
CA PRO A 475 -25.01 -12.45 8.68
C PRO A 475 -24.71 -13.74 9.43
N SER A 476 -23.68 -13.72 10.27
CA SER A 476 -23.30 -14.87 11.08
C SER A 476 -22.73 -14.38 12.40
N VAL A 477 -22.95 -15.15 13.46
CA VAL A 477 -22.40 -14.87 14.79
C VAL A 477 -20.89 -15.05 14.73
N GLU A 478 -20.13 -13.97 14.86
CA GLU A 478 -18.67 -14.01 14.83
C GLU A 478 -18.11 -14.74 16.06
N VAL A 479 -16.96 -15.41 15.90
CA VAL A 479 -16.29 -16.12 17.00
C VAL A 479 -15.07 -15.31 17.39
N ILE A 480 -15.01 -14.89 18.65
CA ILE A 480 -13.88 -14.15 19.22
C ILE A 480 -13.13 -15.08 20.16
N ALA A 481 -11.83 -15.29 19.88
CA ALA A 481 -11.00 -16.18 20.67
C ALA A 481 -10.53 -15.49 21.97
N HIS A 482 -11.23 -15.78 23.07
CA HIS A 482 -10.91 -15.25 24.41
C HIS A 482 -9.48 -15.59 24.80
N ARG A 483 -8.64 -14.58 24.97
CA ARG A 483 -7.20 -14.67 25.26
C ARG A 483 -6.43 -15.55 24.25
N GLY A 484 -6.88 -15.58 22.99
CA GLY A 484 -6.34 -16.45 21.94
C GLY A 484 -6.84 -17.91 22.01
N GLY A 485 -7.92 -18.17 22.74
CA GLY A 485 -8.44 -19.52 22.97
C GLY A 485 -7.81 -20.17 24.21
N ALA A 486 -8.06 -19.58 25.39
CA ALA A 486 -7.48 -20.03 26.67
C ALA A 486 -7.75 -21.51 27.00
N GLY A 487 -8.84 -22.07 26.44
CA GLY A 487 -9.17 -23.50 26.57
C GLY A 487 -8.29 -24.43 25.75
N LEU A 488 -7.51 -23.90 24.80
CA LEU A 488 -6.70 -24.65 23.83
C LEU A 488 -5.19 -24.46 24.03
N TYR A 489 -4.78 -23.23 24.31
CA TYR A 489 -3.37 -22.83 24.45
C TYR A 489 -3.21 -21.87 25.64
N PRO A 490 -1.96 -21.65 26.12
CA PRO A 490 -1.72 -20.69 27.19
C PRO A 490 -2.26 -19.31 26.88
N GLU A 491 -3.19 -18.83 27.70
CA GLU A 491 -3.90 -17.56 27.50
C GLU A 491 -2.97 -16.36 27.31
N ASN A 492 -3.38 -15.40 26.48
CA ASN A 492 -2.67 -14.13 26.28
C ASN A 492 -1.23 -14.30 25.77
N THR A 493 -0.94 -15.38 25.04
CA THR A 493 0.39 -15.64 24.46
C THR A 493 0.37 -15.66 22.94
N ILE A 494 1.52 -15.36 22.32
CA ILE A 494 1.69 -15.44 20.86
C ILE A 494 1.28 -16.82 20.30
N PRO A 495 1.70 -17.96 20.87
CA PRO A 495 1.24 -19.28 20.42
C PRO A 495 -0.28 -19.46 20.42
N ALA A 496 -0.98 -18.92 21.41
CA ALA A 496 -2.44 -18.99 21.45
C ALA A 496 -3.06 -18.18 20.30
N MET A 497 -2.60 -16.95 20.09
CA MET A 497 -3.06 -16.10 18.99
C MET A 497 -2.84 -16.75 17.62
N LEU A 498 -1.64 -17.28 17.38
CA LEU A 498 -1.32 -17.95 16.11
C LEU A 498 -2.17 -19.21 15.91
N ASN A 499 -2.44 -19.97 16.98
CA ASN A 499 -3.33 -21.11 16.89
C ASN A 499 -4.78 -20.70 16.58
N ALA A 500 -5.29 -19.65 17.21
CA ALA A 500 -6.63 -19.12 16.93
C ALA A 500 -6.78 -18.70 15.46
N VAL A 501 -5.79 -17.99 14.91
CA VAL A 501 -5.75 -17.63 13.48
C VAL A 501 -5.74 -18.90 12.61
N LYS A 502 -4.91 -19.88 12.97
CA LYS A 502 -4.79 -21.14 12.21
C LYS A 502 -6.09 -21.94 12.13
N ILE A 503 -6.93 -21.91 13.16
CA ILE A 503 -8.24 -22.58 13.14
C ILE A 503 -9.34 -21.77 12.45
N GLY A 504 -9.02 -20.56 11.94
CA GLY A 504 -9.95 -19.72 11.17
C GLY A 504 -10.63 -18.61 11.97
N VAL A 505 -10.16 -18.29 13.18
CA VAL A 505 -10.68 -17.13 13.94
C VAL A 505 -10.22 -15.83 13.29
N THR A 506 -11.17 -14.90 13.13
CA THR A 506 -10.93 -13.58 12.54
C THR A 506 -10.98 -12.44 13.56
N ASP A 507 -11.17 -12.72 14.85
CA ASP A 507 -11.14 -11.74 15.94
C ASP A 507 -10.47 -12.34 17.18
N LEU A 508 -9.35 -11.73 17.58
CA LEU A 508 -8.52 -12.15 18.69
C LEU A 508 -8.78 -11.25 19.89
N GLU A 509 -9.13 -11.86 21.02
CA GLU A 509 -9.31 -11.13 22.27
C GLU A 509 -8.11 -11.30 23.19
N PHE A 510 -7.71 -10.22 23.85
CA PHE A 510 -6.68 -10.26 24.89
C PHE A 510 -6.69 -9.05 25.82
N ASP A 511 -5.98 -9.20 26.93
CA ASP A 511 -5.98 -8.28 28.07
C ASP A 511 -4.65 -7.52 28.22
N LEU A 512 -4.70 -6.24 28.57
CA LEU A 512 -3.52 -5.39 28.73
C LEU A 512 -3.21 -5.03 30.18
N HIS A 513 -1.92 -4.93 30.49
CA HIS A 513 -1.34 -4.26 31.67
C HIS A 513 -0.13 -3.41 31.28
N VAL A 514 0.36 -2.60 32.22
CA VAL A 514 1.57 -1.76 32.04
C VAL A 514 2.61 -2.13 33.09
N THR A 515 3.85 -2.31 32.65
CA THR A 515 5.00 -2.57 33.51
C THR A 515 5.52 -1.28 34.17
N ARG A 516 6.40 -1.41 35.16
CA ARG A 516 7.01 -0.27 35.87
C ARG A 516 7.74 0.70 34.92
N ASP A 517 8.37 0.16 33.88
CA ASP A 517 9.09 0.90 32.83
C ASP A 517 8.19 1.32 31.65
N GLY A 518 6.87 1.31 31.84
CA GLY A 518 5.90 1.88 30.91
C GLY A 518 5.61 1.04 29.66
N GLN A 519 6.05 -0.23 29.63
CA GLN A 519 5.77 -1.13 28.51
C GLN A 519 4.37 -1.73 28.63
N VAL A 520 3.64 -1.79 27.52
CA VAL A 520 2.31 -2.42 27.47
C VAL A 520 2.47 -3.91 27.19
N VAL A 521 2.01 -4.74 28.11
CA VAL A 521 2.14 -6.20 28.07
C VAL A 521 0.77 -6.88 28.09
N VAL A 522 0.73 -8.11 27.61
CA VAL A 522 -0.54 -8.86 27.49
C VAL A 522 -0.66 -9.87 28.63
N SER A 523 -1.69 -9.71 29.47
CA SER A 523 -1.97 -10.56 30.64
C SER A 523 -3.36 -10.27 31.17
N HIS A 524 -4.07 -11.30 31.65
CA HIS A 524 -5.38 -11.09 32.28
C HIS A 524 -5.24 -10.46 33.67
N ASP A 525 -4.44 -11.11 34.52
CA ASP A 525 -4.24 -10.69 35.91
C ASP A 525 -3.15 -9.62 36.01
N PRO A 526 -3.21 -8.70 36.99
CA PRO A 526 -2.15 -7.71 37.23
C PRO A 526 -0.86 -8.32 37.82
N TYR A 527 -0.76 -9.66 37.82
CA TYR A 527 0.39 -10.42 38.29
C TYR A 527 0.66 -11.57 37.33
N LEU A 528 1.94 -11.87 37.09
CA LEU A 528 2.34 -13.15 36.52
C LEU A 528 2.42 -14.21 37.63
N LYS A 529 1.80 -15.37 37.37
CA LYS A 529 1.88 -16.54 38.26
C LYS A 529 3.13 -17.34 37.91
N GLY A 530 4.17 -17.24 38.75
CA GLY A 530 5.30 -18.16 38.70
C GLY A 530 4.97 -19.49 39.37
N TYR A 531 5.99 -20.36 39.51
CA TYR A 531 5.80 -21.68 40.11
C TYR A 531 5.26 -21.61 41.54
N ASP A 532 5.82 -20.70 42.35
CA ASP A 532 5.54 -20.61 43.79
C ASP A 532 5.22 -19.18 44.27
N LYS A 533 5.23 -18.18 43.36
CA LYS A 533 4.98 -16.77 43.72
C LYS A 533 4.32 -15.97 42.60
N LYS A 534 3.67 -14.87 43.00
CA LYS A 534 3.06 -13.88 42.09
C LYS A 534 4.02 -12.71 41.89
N TYR A 535 4.16 -12.25 40.66
CA TYR A 535 4.99 -11.11 40.29
C TYR A 535 4.09 -9.96 39.81
N PRO A 536 3.93 -8.87 40.59
CA PRO A 536 3.09 -7.74 40.18
C PRO A 536 3.64 -7.06 38.94
N ILE A 537 2.84 -6.96 37.88
CA ILE A 537 3.30 -6.45 36.58
C ILE A 537 3.77 -5.00 36.71
N TYR A 538 2.98 -4.16 37.36
CA TYR A 538 3.27 -2.73 37.52
C TYR A 538 4.47 -2.44 38.45
N ALA A 539 4.91 -3.41 39.25
CA ALA A 539 6.09 -3.27 40.12
C ALA A 539 7.39 -3.74 39.45
N ASN A 540 7.32 -4.41 38.31
CA ASN A 540 8.48 -5.02 37.63
C ASN A 540 8.72 -4.40 36.26
N THR A 541 9.97 -4.47 35.77
CA THR A 541 10.29 -4.07 34.39
C THR A 541 9.89 -5.16 33.41
N TYR A 542 9.68 -4.83 32.14
CA TYR A 542 9.44 -5.86 31.12
C TYR A 542 10.63 -6.82 31.01
N ALA A 543 11.85 -6.31 31.07
CA ALA A 543 13.06 -7.14 31.00
C ALA A 543 13.11 -8.22 32.09
N ASP A 544 12.60 -7.93 33.28
CA ASP A 544 12.52 -8.90 34.37
C ASP A 544 11.38 -9.90 34.19
N LEU A 545 10.20 -9.43 33.78
CA LEU A 545 9.04 -10.30 33.53
C LEU A 545 9.27 -11.24 32.35
N LYS A 546 9.99 -10.80 31.30
CA LYS A 546 10.30 -11.62 30.11
C LYS A 546 11.14 -12.86 30.43
N LYS A 547 11.90 -12.83 31.52
CA LYS A 547 12.71 -13.98 31.98
C LYS A 547 11.85 -15.12 32.58
N LEU A 548 10.60 -14.82 32.96
CA LEU A 548 9.72 -15.79 33.60
C LEU A 548 9.07 -16.69 32.55
N THR A 549 9.23 -18.00 32.71
CA THR A 549 8.53 -18.98 31.89
C THR A 549 7.09 -19.17 32.38
N ILE A 550 6.14 -19.05 31.46
CA ILE A 550 4.71 -19.29 31.67
C ILE A 550 4.21 -20.34 30.67
N GLY A 551 2.97 -20.80 30.85
CA GLY A 551 2.24 -21.62 29.86
C GLY A 551 2.62 -23.10 29.80
N ASN A 552 3.61 -23.55 30.57
CA ASN A 552 4.10 -24.93 30.53
C ASN A 552 3.50 -25.84 31.62
N LYS A 553 2.71 -25.31 32.56
CA LYS A 553 1.97 -26.09 33.56
C LYS A 553 0.54 -26.37 33.10
N ALA A 554 0.00 -27.52 33.52
CA ALA A 554 -1.40 -27.84 33.39
C ALA A 554 -2.26 -26.79 34.12
N ASP A 555 -3.40 -26.46 33.53
CA ASP A 555 -4.38 -25.53 34.10
C ASP A 555 -5.62 -26.32 34.50
N SER A 556 -5.95 -26.34 35.79
CA SER A 556 -7.12 -27.08 36.29
C SER A 556 -8.43 -26.51 35.76
N LYS A 557 -8.45 -25.23 35.35
CA LYS A 557 -9.62 -24.59 34.74
C LYS A 557 -9.82 -25.03 33.29
N PHE A 558 -8.75 -25.44 32.60
CA PHE A 558 -8.76 -25.85 31.20
C PHE A 558 -8.09 -27.23 31.03
N PRO A 559 -8.76 -28.31 31.46
CA PRO A 559 -8.22 -29.66 31.29
C PRO A 559 -8.01 -29.97 29.80
N GLY A 560 -6.83 -30.47 29.46
CA GLY A 560 -6.46 -30.82 28.07
C GLY A 560 -5.94 -29.67 27.21
N ARG A 561 -5.86 -28.44 27.74
CA ARG A 561 -5.16 -27.32 27.09
C ARG A 561 -3.70 -27.71 26.83
N LYS A 562 -3.16 -27.36 25.66
CA LYS A 562 -1.74 -27.56 25.37
C LYS A 562 -0.87 -26.73 26.31
N ASN A 563 0.27 -27.30 26.69
CA ASN A 563 1.28 -26.64 27.49
C ASN A 563 2.45 -26.25 26.59
N VAL A 564 2.73 -24.95 26.52
CA VAL A 564 3.79 -24.38 25.70
C VAL A 564 4.58 -23.42 26.57
N ALA A 565 5.86 -23.71 26.76
CA ALA A 565 6.76 -22.82 27.47
C ALA A 565 6.94 -21.53 26.66
N THR A 566 6.64 -20.39 27.29
CA THR A 566 6.74 -19.07 26.68
C THR A 566 6.92 -18.00 27.76
N HIS A 567 6.86 -16.73 27.39
CA HIS A 567 6.95 -15.60 28.31
C HIS A 567 5.80 -14.63 28.07
N ILE A 568 5.60 -13.67 28.98
CA ILE A 568 4.67 -12.57 28.79
C ILE A 568 5.03 -11.79 27.51
N PRO A 569 4.12 -11.55 26.57
CA PRO A 569 4.44 -10.81 25.36
C PRO A 569 4.27 -9.30 25.57
N LEU A 570 5.09 -8.51 24.87
CA LEU A 570 4.72 -7.13 24.56
C LEU A 570 3.52 -7.13 23.63
N LEU A 571 2.64 -6.16 23.80
CA LEU A 571 1.51 -5.94 22.91
C LEU A 571 1.94 -5.83 21.44
N THR A 572 2.99 -5.06 21.17
CA THR A 572 3.49 -4.82 19.81
C THR A 572 4.04 -6.09 19.17
N ASP A 573 4.81 -6.88 19.94
CA ASP A 573 5.39 -8.14 19.46
C ASP A 573 4.30 -9.15 19.13
N LEU A 574 3.22 -9.17 19.93
CA LEU A 574 2.07 -10.04 19.70
C LEU A 574 1.35 -9.69 18.39
N ILE A 575 1.00 -8.42 18.20
CA ILE A 575 0.34 -7.96 16.96
C ILE A 575 1.24 -8.22 15.74
N ASP A 576 2.53 -7.86 15.82
CA ASP A 576 3.46 -8.06 14.71
C ASP A 576 3.60 -9.53 14.33
N SER A 577 3.62 -10.43 15.32
CA SER A 577 3.69 -11.87 15.09
C SER A 577 2.45 -12.38 14.37
N VAL A 578 1.26 -11.90 14.76
CA VAL A 578 -0.01 -12.29 14.14
C VAL A 578 -0.12 -11.76 12.71
N GLU A 579 0.14 -10.48 12.48
CA GLU A 579 0.07 -9.88 11.15
C GLU A 579 1.08 -10.52 10.20
N THR A 580 2.31 -10.78 10.67
CA THR A 580 3.34 -11.50 9.91
C THR A 580 2.90 -12.91 9.58
N TYR A 581 2.30 -13.63 10.54
CA TYR A 581 1.82 -14.99 10.32
C TYR A 581 0.70 -15.03 9.28
N CYS A 582 -0.31 -14.14 9.40
CA CYS A 582 -1.41 -14.07 8.45
C CYS A 582 -0.89 -13.83 7.03
N HIS A 583 0.00 -12.84 6.88
CA HIS A 583 0.61 -12.53 5.60
C HIS A 583 1.40 -13.72 5.02
N ALA A 584 2.26 -14.35 5.83
CA ALA A 584 3.10 -15.47 5.40
C ALA A 584 2.29 -16.72 4.97
N HIS A 585 1.05 -16.84 5.43
CA HIS A 585 0.16 -17.97 5.11
C HIS A 585 -1.01 -17.55 4.20
N SER A 586 -0.98 -16.34 3.62
CA SER A 586 -2.05 -15.80 2.77
C SER A 586 -3.44 -15.83 3.43
N LEU A 587 -3.47 -15.61 4.75
CA LEU A 587 -4.70 -15.47 5.52
C LEU A 587 -5.14 -14.01 5.53
N GLY A 588 -6.44 -13.79 5.59
CA GLY A 588 -6.99 -12.44 5.72
C GLY A 588 -6.57 -11.74 7.02
N PRO A 589 -6.66 -10.40 7.09
CA PRO A 589 -6.49 -9.66 8.34
C PRO A 589 -7.39 -10.19 9.45
N VAL A 590 -6.92 -10.13 10.68
CA VAL A 590 -7.74 -10.35 11.87
C VAL A 590 -8.07 -9.04 12.58
N ASN A 591 -9.16 -9.07 13.35
CA ASN A 591 -9.57 -8.04 14.30
C ASN A 591 -8.95 -8.31 15.67
N TYR A 592 -8.84 -7.24 16.47
CA TYR A 592 -8.28 -7.24 17.80
C TYR A 592 -9.27 -6.61 18.78
N THR A 593 -9.84 -7.44 19.63
CA THR A 593 -10.71 -7.02 20.74
C THR A 593 -9.86 -6.95 22.02
N VAL A 594 -9.53 -5.75 22.49
CA VAL A 594 -8.45 -5.55 23.45
C VAL A 594 -8.95 -4.93 24.74
N GLU A 595 -8.79 -5.63 25.86
CA GLU A 595 -9.23 -5.15 27.17
C GLU A 595 -8.16 -4.30 27.89
N ILE A 596 -8.54 -3.10 28.35
CA ILE A 596 -7.72 -2.34 29.30
C ILE A 596 -8.17 -2.70 30.72
N LYS A 597 -7.32 -3.40 31.49
CA LYS A 597 -7.62 -3.90 32.85
C LYS A 597 -7.55 -2.82 33.94
N SER A 598 -7.90 -1.57 33.63
CA SER A 598 -8.08 -0.51 34.63
C SER A 598 -9.27 -0.83 35.53
N ALA A 599 -9.19 -0.47 36.82
CA ALA A 599 -10.32 -0.59 37.74
C ALA A 599 -10.20 0.39 38.90
N VAL A 600 -11.35 0.85 39.41
CA VAL A 600 -11.44 1.66 40.62
C VAL A 600 -10.69 0.96 41.76
N GLY A 601 -9.81 1.69 42.45
CA GLY A 601 -9.03 1.20 43.58
C GLY A 601 -7.71 0.52 43.24
N LYS A 602 -7.40 0.29 41.95
CA LYS A 602 -6.11 -0.26 41.49
C LYS A 602 -5.10 0.81 41.03
N ASP A 603 -5.60 2.00 40.69
CA ASP A 603 -4.80 3.14 40.23
C ASP A 603 -3.67 3.47 41.21
N GLY A 604 -2.44 3.57 40.70
CA GLY A 604 -1.22 3.82 41.48
C GLY A 604 -0.72 2.62 42.31
N LYS A 605 -1.46 1.51 42.37
CA LYS A 605 -1.11 0.32 43.17
C LYS A 605 -0.71 -0.87 42.30
N LEU A 606 -1.60 -1.27 41.40
CA LEU A 606 -1.43 -2.42 40.50
C LEU A 606 -1.43 -2.03 39.03
N SER A 607 -1.72 -0.77 38.74
CA SER A 607 -1.66 -0.14 37.42
C SER A 607 -1.32 1.34 37.59
N PRO A 608 -0.93 2.03 36.50
CA PRO A 608 -0.94 3.50 36.48
C PRO A 608 -2.35 4.06 36.76
N ASP A 609 -2.45 5.38 36.90
CA ASP A 609 -3.73 6.09 36.77
C ASP A 609 -4.43 5.68 35.46
N TYR A 610 -5.77 5.56 35.49
CA TYR A 610 -6.54 5.06 34.36
C TYR A 610 -6.34 5.86 33.07
N LYS A 611 -6.10 7.19 33.14
CA LYS A 611 -5.81 8.02 31.96
C LYS A 611 -4.44 7.71 31.38
N ALA A 612 -3.43 7.61 32.25
CA ALA A 612 -2.07 7.26 31.83
C ALA A 612 -2.00 5.84 31.23
N PHE A 613 -2.76 4.91 31.81
CA PHE A 613 -2.89 3.55 31.31
C PHE A 613 -3.58 3.53 29.93
N ALA A 614 -4.70 4.23 29.79
CA ALA A 614 -5.40 4.38 28.51
C ALA A 614 -4.49 4.98 27.43
N ASP A 615 -3.79 6.08 27.72
CA ASP A 615 -2.87 6.75 26.80
C ASP A 615 -1.72 5.82 26.37
N ALA A 616 -1.16 5.04 27.30
CA ALA A 616 -0.10 4.08 27.00
C ALA A 616 -0.60 3.00 26.02
N CYS A 617 -1.78 2.42 26.28
CA CYS A 617 -2.38 1.40 25.41
C CYS A 617 -2.71 1.97 24.02
N VAL A 618 -3.40 3.11 23.96
CA VAL A 618 -3.78 3.75 22.69
C VAL A 618 -2.55 4.10 21.86
N ARG A 619 -1.48 4.62 22.48
CA ARG A 619 -0.21 4.92 21.79
C ARG A 619 0.43 3.67 21.20
N ALA A 620 0.50 2.58 21.98
CA ALA A 620 1.07 1.31 21.53
C ALA A 620 0.26 0.72 20.37
N LEU A 621 -1.07 0.69 20.46
CA LEU A 621 -1.97 0.18 19.42
C LEU A 621 -1.95 1.03 18.14
N SER A 622 -1.96 2.37 18.29
CA SER A 622 -1.96 3.29 17.15
C SER A 622 -0.69 3.18 16.31
N SER A 623 0.42 2.72 16.90
CA SER A 623 1.68 2.49 16.19
C SER A 623 1.60 1.38 15.11
N ARG A 624 0.52 0.60 15.07
CA ARG A 624 0.29 -0.48 14.08
C ARG A 624 -0.84 -0.18 13.09
N SER A 625 -1.49 0.99 13.19
CA SER A 625 -2.52 1.46 12.25
C SER A 625 -3.64 0.43 11.97
N LEU A 626 -4.13 -0.21 13.04
CA LEU A 626 -5.14 -1.28 12.96
C LEU A 626 -6.50 -0.79 12.40
N GLY A 627 -6.83 0.49 12.59
CA GLY A 627 -8.06 1.09 12.08
C GLY A 627 -9.32 0.46 12.65
N SER A 628 -10.27 0.14 11.77
CA SER A 628 -11.56 -0.49 12.10
C SER A 628 -11.40 -1.85 12.79
N ARG A 629 -10.25 -2.51 12.62
CA ARG A 629 -9.93 -3.82 13.20
C ARG A 629 -9.65 -3.76 14.70
N LEU A 630 -9.54 -2.57 15.30
CA LEU A 630 -9.34 -2.41 16.74
C LEU A 630 -10.67 -2.13 17.44
N LEU A 631 -11.00 -2.97 18.43
CA LEU A 631 -12.12 -2.80 19.34
C LEU A 631 -11.59 -2.76 20.78
N LEU A 632 -11.59 -1.59 21.42
CA LEU A 632 -11.16 -1.46 22.81
C LEU A 632 -12.32 -1.76 23.77
N GLN A 633 -12.10 -2.71 24.68
CA GLN A 633 -13.07 -3.07 25.71
C GLN A 633 -12.60 -2.71 27.12
N CYS A 634 -13.53 -2.39 28.01
CA CYS A 634 -13.24 -2.13 29.42
C CYS A 634 -14.51 -2.22 30.29
N PHE A 635 -14.37 -2.68 31.54
CA PHE A 635 -15.40 -2.57 32.57
C PHE A 635 -15.43 -1.17 33.21
N ASP A 636 -14.27 -0.52 33.32
CA ASP A 636 -14.12 0.78 33.96
C ASP A 636 -14.65 1.91 33.06
N ILE A 637 -15.85 2.39 33.40
CA ILE A 637 -16.52 3.48 32.67
C ILE A 637 -15.69 4.77 32.64
N ARG A 638 -14.78 4.99 33.60
CA ARG A 638 -13.90 6.17 33.60
C ARG A 638 -12.96 6.13 32.40
N THR A 639 -12.39 4.96 32.13
CA THR A 639 -11.51 4.69 30.99
C THR A 639 -12.27 4.81 29.67
N LEU A 640 -13.47 4.23 29.56
CA LEU A 640 -14.28 4.33 28.34
C LEU A 640 -14.66 5.77 28.01
N LYS A 641 -15.13 6.56 29.00
CA LYS A 641 -15.46 7.98 28.81
C LYS A 641 -14.24 8.79 28.38
N TYR A 642 -13.11 8.57 29.01
CA TYR A 642 -11.86 9.25 28.67
C TYR A 642 -11.40 8.96 27.24
N ILE A 643 -11.46 7.70 26.80
CA ILE A 643 -11.08 7.33 25.43
C ILE A 643 -12.11 7.86 24.42
N HIS A 644 -13.41 7.83 24.73
CA HIS A 644 -14.45 8.38 23.87
C HIS A 644 -14.23 9.87 23.58
N GLU A 645 -13.88 10.65 24.61
CA GLU A 645 -13.62 12.08 24.49
C GLU A 645 -12.31 12.38 23.76
N LYS A 646 -11.22 11.69 24.13
CA LYS A 646 -9.87 12.00 23.63
C LYS A 646 -9.53 11.32 22.29
N TYR A 647 -10.10 10.15 22.02
CA TYR A 647 -9.80 9.30 20.86
C TYR A 647 -11.08 8.82 20.16
N PRO A 648 -11.92 9.73 19.64
CA PRO A 648 -13.29 9.43 19.17
C PRO A 648 -13.37 8.48 17.96
N ASN A 649 -12.26 8.22 17.27
CA ASN A 649 -12.22 7.29 16.14
C ASN A 649 -12.06 5.82 16.55
N ILE A 650 -11.68 5.54 17.81
CA ILE A 650 -11.51 4.17 18.29
C ILE A 650 -12.88 3.56 18.60
N ARG A 651 -13.14 2.35 18.09
CA ARG A 651 -14.34 1.60 18.44
C ARG A 651 -14.24 1.13 19.89
N LEU A 652 -15.27 1.43 20.68
CA LEU A 652 -15.37 1.05 22.07
C LEU A 652 -16.39 -0.06 22.26
N LEU A 653 -16.08 -0.98 23.16
CA LEU A 653 -16.96 -2.03 23.65
C LEU A 653 -17.14 -1.85 25.16
N TYR A 654 -18.38 -1.83 25.63
CA TYR A 654 -18.67 -1.73 27.06
C TYR A 654 -18.89 -3.11 27.70
N LEU A 655 -17.95 -3.54 28.56
CA LEU A 655 -18.08 -4.78 29.32
C LEU A 655 -19.01 -4.59 30.52
N ILE A 656 -20.00 -5.46 30.67
CA ILE A 656 -20.93 -5.44 31.80
C ILE A 656 -21.14 -6.83 32.40
N ASP A 657 -21.27 -6.86 33.72
CA ASP A 657 -21.67 -8.04 34.48
C ASP A 657 -23.00 -7.78 35.20
N LYS A 658 -23.40 -8.72 36.07
CA LYS A 658 -24.64 -8.64 36.85
C LYS A 658 -24.76 -7.39 37.73
N SER A 659 -23.66 -6.73 38.07
CA SER A 659 -23.66 -5.49 38.87
C SER A 659 -24.03 -4.26 38.05
N ALA A 660 -24.14 -4.38 36.71
CA ALA A 660 -24.49 -3.26 35.84
C ALA A 660 -25.98 -2.91 35.83
N GLY A 661 -26.84 -3.76 36.41
CA GLY A 661 -28.29 -3.58 36.41
C GLY A 661 -28.90 -3.89 35.05
N THR A 662 -29.99 -3.20 34.75
CA THR A 662 -30.70 -3.27 33.45
C THR A 662 -29.88 -2.61 32.33
N TYR A 663 -30.26 -2.91 31.08
CA TYR A 663 -29.66 -2.26 29.90
C TYR A 663 -29.70 -0.73 29.99
N ASP A 664 -30.85 -0.16 30.37
CA ASP A 664 -31.04 1.29 30.44
C ASP A 664 -30.19 1.93 31.56
N GLU A 665 -30.03 1.26 32.70
CA GLU A 665 -29.15 1.71 33.79
C GLU A 665 -27.68 1.69 33.37
N ALA A 666 -27.24 0.61 32.70
CA ALA A 666 -25.90 0.48 32.17
C ALA A 666 -25.59 1.61 31.16
N MET A 667 -26.53 1.91 30.25
CA MET A 667 -26.36 2.96 29.25
C MET A 667 -26.42 4.36 29.82
N LYS A 668 -27.32 4.61 30.78
CA LYS A 668 -27.36 5.86 31.52
C LYS A 668 -26.04 6.12 32.26
N ARG A 669 -25.45 5.10 32.87
CA ARG A 669 -24.17 5.20 33.59
C ARG A 669 -23.01 5.52 32.65
N LEU A 670 -22.97 4.89 31.47
CA LEU A 670 -21.93 5.13 30.46
C LEU A 670 -22.08 6.51 29.81
N GLY A 671 -23.30 6.98 29.54
CA GLY A 671 -23.57 8.33 29.04
C GLY A 671 -23.32 8.55 27.54
N PHE A 672 -22.99 7.50 26.78
CA PHE A 672 -22.91 7.51 25.32
C PHE A 672 -23.18 6.10 24.77
N LYS A 673 -23.43 5.98 23.46
CA LYS A 673 -23.63 4.69 22.77
C LYS A 673 -22.31 4.20 22.16
N PRO A 674 -21.67 3.15 22.72
CA PRO A 674 -20.44 2.57 22.17
C PRO A 674 -20.68 1.81 20.86
N TYR A 675 -19.62 1.31 20.21
CA TYR A 675 -19.77 0.45 19.03
C TYR A 675 -20.39 -0.91 19.39
N ALA A 676 -20.05 -1.44 20.56
CA ALA A 676 -20.59 -2.70 21.06
C ALA A 676 -20.83 -2.68 22.57
N ILE A 677 -21.70 -3.56 23.04
CA ILE A 677 -21.88 -3.91 24.45
C ILE A 677 -21.64 -5.40 24.62
N SER A 678 -20.93 -5.76 25.69
CA SER A 678 -20.48 -7.12 25.97
C SER A 678 -20.92 -7.52 27.37
N PRO A 679 -22.07 -8.20 27.50
CA PRO A 679 -22.57 -8.66 28.79
C PRO A 679 -22.08 -10.07 29.14
N ASP A 680 -22.03 -10.36 30.44
CA ASP A 680 -22.01 -11.75 30.93
C ASP A 680 -23.17 -12.53 30.28
N PHE A 681 -22.87 -13.66 29.63
CA PHE A 681 -23.81 -14.38 28.76
C PHE A 681 -25.16 -14.80 29.41
N PRO A 682 -25.31 -14.96 30.74
CA PRO A 682 -26.61 -15.19 31.36
C PRO A 682 -27.56 -14.00 31.25
N LEU A 683 -27.05 -12.78 31.03
CA LEU A 683 -27.87 -11.56 30.87
C LEU A 683 -28.54 -11.46 29.49
N ILE A 684 -28.12 -12.29 28.53
CA ILE A 684 -28.62 -12.22 27.15
C ILE A 684 -30.07 -12.70 27.05
N THR A 685 -30.91 -11.81 26.52
CA THR A 685 -32.29 -12.08 26.07
C THR A 685 -32.50 -11.46 24.68
N ALA A 686 -33.52 -11.93 23.95
CA ALA A 686 -33.86 -11.35 22.64
C ALA A 686 -34.24 -9.85 22.75
N ASP A 687 -34.86 -9.46 23.86
CA ASP A 687 -35.21 -8.08 24.14
C ASP A 687 -33.96 -7.21 24.40
N PHE A 688 -32.98 -7.70 25.18
CA PHE A 688 -31.69 -7.01 25.35
C PHE A 688 -31.02 -6.76 24.00
N VAL A 689 -30.94 -7.80 23.15
CA VAL A 689 -30.34 -7.72 21.82
C VAL A 689 -31.08 -6.71 20.95
N SER A 690 -32.41 -6.80 20.90
CA SER A 690 -33.24 -5.89 20.10
C SER A 690 -33.07 -4.43 20.52
N ARG A 691 -32.94 -4.14 21.81
CA ARG A 691 -32.73 -2.78 22.32
C ARG A 691 -31.35 -2.24 21.93
N ALA A 692 -30.30 -3.04 22.12
CA ALA A 692 -28.95 -2.68 21.70
C ALA A 692 -28.84 -2.43 20.19
N HIS A 693 -29.46 -3.30 19.37
CA HIS A 693 -29.51 -3.14 17.91
C HIS A 693 -30.27 -1.88 17.48
N LYS A 694 -31.38 -1.53 18.16
CA LYS A 694 -32.12 -0.28 17.91
C LYS A 694 -31.25 0.96 18.18
N ASP A 695 -30.33 0.85 19.12
CA ASP A 695 -29.34 1.87 19.43
C ASP A 695 -28.10 1.85 18.52
N GLY A 696 -28.07 0.96 17.52
CA GLY A 696 -26.99 0.85 16.53
C GLY A 696 -25.74 0.15 17.08
N MET A 697 -25.86 -0.55 18.21
CA MET A 697 -24.73 -1.25 18.85
C MET A 697 -24.74 -2.73 18.54
N ARG A 698 -23.55 -3.33 18.51
CA ARG A 698 -23.38 -4.78 18.47
C ARG A 698 -23.47 -5.40 19.87
N VAL A 699 -23.93 -6.65 19.97
CA VAL A 699 -23.99 -7.41 21.22
C VAL A 699 -23.05 -8.60 21.16
N ILE A 700 -22.11 -8.66 22.11
CA ILE A 700 -20.99 -9.61 22.10
C ILE A 700 -20.86 -10.26 23.49
N PRO A 701 -21.63 -11.29 23.85
CA PRO A 701 -21.51 -11.89 25.19
C PRO A 701 -20.19 -12.61 25.44
N TYR A 702 -19.80 -12.67 26.71
CA TYR A 702 -18.67 -13.43 27.21
C TYR A 702 -19.05 -14.20 28.50
N THR A 703 -18.32 -15.24 28.94
CA THR A 703 -17.54 -16.15 28.09
C THR A 703 -18.39 -17.41 27.87
N VAL A 704 -18.71 -17.72 26.61
CA VAL A 704 -19.63 -18.82 26.28
C VAL A 704 -18.85 -20.07 25.88
N ASP A 705 -18.92 -21.11 26.70
CA ASP A 705 -18.11 -22.33 26.54
C ASP A 705 -18.94 -23.63 26.51
N SER A 706 -20.26 -23.52 26.34
CA SER A 706 -21.17 -24.65 26.20
C SER A 706 -21.97 -24.56 24.90
N LYS A 707 -22.28 -25.71 24.29
CA LYS A 707 -23.13 -25.78 23.09
C LYS A 707 -24.52 -25.19 23.35
N ALA A 708 -25.11 -25.49 24.51
CA ALA A 708 -26.45 -25.03 24.87
C ALA A 708 -26.51 -23.51 24.96
N ASP A 709 -25.53 -22.89 25.63
CA ASP A 709 -25.47 -21.43 25.74
C ASP A 709 -25.13 -20.76 24.42
N ALA A 710 -24.21 -21.33 23.63
CA ALA A 710 -23.90 -20.84 22.29
C ALA A 710 -25.15 -20.76 21.41
N GLN A 711 -25.95 -21.83 21.39
CA GLN A 711 -27.20 -21.87 20.63
C GLN A 711 -28.25 -20.91 21.18
N ARG A 712 -28.36 -20.78 22.50
CA ARG A 712 -29.30 -19.86 23.16
C ARG A 712 -28.98 -18.39 22.82
N VAL A 713 -27.73 -17.96 23.00
CA VAL A 713 -27.35 -16.56 22.73
C VAL A 713 -27.37 -16.25 21.24
N ALA A 714 -26.95 -17.20 20.38
CA ALA A 714 -27.09 -17.06 18.93
C ALA A 714 -28.55 -16.92 18.49
N GLY A 715 -29.46 -17.71 19.07
CA GLY A 715 -30.90 -17.62 18.84
C GLY A 715 -31.51 -16.29 19.30
N ALA A 716 -30.93 -15.63 20.30
CA ALA A 716 -31.31 -14.29 20.72
C ALA A 716 -30.86 -13.18 19.75
N GLY A 717 -29.97 -13.49 18.79
CA GLY A 717 -29.54 -12.58 17.72
C GLY A 717 -28.23 -11.82 17.99
N VAL A 718 -27.36 -12.32 18.87
CA VAL A 718 -26.06 -11.68 19.15
C VAL A 718 -25.16 -11.62 17.91
N ASP A 719 -24.26 -10.63 17.86
CA ASP A 719 -23.40 -10.37 16.69
C ASP A 719 -22.10 -11.16 16.70
N ALA A 720 -21.59 -11.47 17.90
CA ALA A 720 -20.37 -12.23 18.11
C ALA A 720 -20.40 -12.93 19.48
N ILE A 721 -19.54 -13.92 19.69
CA ILE A 721 -19.41 -14.64 20.97
C ILE A 721 -17.94 -14.72 21.35
N ILE A 722 -17.60 -14.30 22.57
CA ILE A 722 -16.29 -14.48 23.18
C ILE A 722 -16.26 -15.86 23.86
N THR A 723 -15.30 -16.71 23.48
CA THR A 723 -15.20 -18.11 23.93
C THR A 723 -13.76 -18.55 24.18
N ASN A 724 -13.57 -19.44 25.16
CA ASN A 724 -12.30 -20.11 25.40
C ASN A 724 -12.03 -21.24 24.40
N TYR A 725 -13.06 -21.74 23.71
CA TYR A 725 -13.01 -22.89 22.81
C TYR A 725 -13.46 -22.54 21.39
N PRO A 726 -12.72 -21.67 20.67
CA PRO A 726 -13.10 -21.25 19.32
C PRO A 726 -13.23 -22.42 18.33
N ASP A 727 -12.43 -23.47 18.49
CA ASP A 727 -12.48 -24.71 17.69
C ASP A 727 -13.81 -25.46 17.82
N ARG A 728 -14.43 -25.44 19.01
CA ARG A 728 -15.73 -26.05 19.29
C ARG A 728 -16.86 -25.12 18.89
N MET A 729 -16.69 -23.82 19.12
CA MET A 729 -17.71 -22.80 18.83
C MET A 729 -18.13 -22.79 17.37
N PHE A 730 -17.18 -22.89 16.42
CA PHE A 730 -17.52 -23.01 15.00
C PHE A 730 -18.49 -24.17 14.73
N LYS A 731 -18.20 -25.35 15.28
CA LYS A 731 -19.07 -26.53 15.15
C LYS A 731 -20.44 -26.33 15.79
N TRP A 732 -20.51 -25.67 16.95
CA TRP A 732 -21.77 -25.41 17.64
C TRP A 732 -22.67 -24.43 16.88
N LEU A 733 -22.06 -23.50 16.14
CA LEU A 733 -22.76 -22.53 15.29
C LEU A 733 -23.03 -23.05 13.87
N GLY A 734 -22.61 -24.28 13.54
CA GLY A 734 -22.79 -24.87 12.20
C GLY A 734 -21.91 -24.22 11.12
N LYS A 735 -20.73 -23.73 11.51
CA LYS A 735 -19.73 -23.10 10.65
C LYS A 735 -18.60 -24.05 10.25
#